data_AF-A0A432VVU7-F1
#
_entry.id   AF-A0A432VVU7-F1
#
_cell.length_a   1.000
_cell.length_b   1.000
_cell.length_c   1.000
_cell.angle_alpha   90.00
_cell.angle_beta   90.00
_cell.angle_gamma   90.00
#
_symmetry.space_group_name_H-M   'P 1'
#
loop_
_entity.id
_entity.type
_entity.pdbx_description
1 polymer ?
#
loop_
_entity_poly.entity_id
_entity_poly.type
_entity_poly.pdbx_seq_one_letter_code
_entity_poly.pdbx_strand_id
1 'polypeptide(L)'
;MLQFSSFSMNSKHLAVATLALAVTAGCTPSEPTTASNEVAHHERRALLISIDSLNEAILRDTLTAEQVPNFYQLFDFGACTEFAQPAFPSVTAAGHAALWTGTYGDISQITGNTSHRLPRDQNTVMSLVSGYDADNSSAEPIWITAALNGRSVGGHHVTQAPRIPGFPARVGAQSAQALADQERIAQAYQLDNITVMNGYNIQVNGDAALSAADVEWLADDAEWQNIAALDVDIAAAQVEPRYFRWQNRAGQFYGVFYGESDYDRVAVNTTPNADGAIIAFAHPVEDTAPQGRALARHFSEPLKVSAEQGDTFLRLRLFEAAADGSDFVLYHPAMHVMDINNLAMRERYNNEVRGWFGNSSTRLYSRGGLGTPLFQNGDGTAEARYLETAELATKLFNKGSAFFWNELGVDLLVDYFPLADSIDHTISGYLASDSPAYNPEIAARARDLRTRTWQLVDIRLGHLMTLTRGEDSALFVGGDHGMRPSWREFLPNVLMQEAGLQFLDENGMVDLSRSVAVSPNAYWISVNSTEYRGGIVEDADKDEVIAKIVAALEGLTDENGERVVERVYIASEHPELGIGGAAGGDVYWETVRGYSPSRNVRGESSVNANGRISAGHSHASTSPDMYTVTCAYGQHFPARRIPGSRLIDMAPTVADYLGIPAPKHAVGQSLYPALRGQSE
;
A
#
# COMPACT_ATOMS: atom_id res chain seq x y z
N MET A 1 65.14 -28.49 -32.61
CA MET A 1 65.47 -29.92 -32.41
C MET A 1 64.19 -30.69 -32.69
N LEU A 2 64.26 -31.68 -33.59
CA LEU A 2 63.17 -32.50 -34.17
C LEU A 2 62.27 -31.74 -35.18
N GLN A 3 62.54 -31.77 -36.50
CA GLN A 3 62.41 -32.87 -37.48
C GLN A 3 60.95 -33.37 -37.59
N PHE A 4 60.33 -33.56 -38.75
CA PHE A 4 60.83 -33.74 -40.12
C PHE A 4 59.63 -33.72 -41.09
N SER A 5 59.88 -33.29 -42.33
CA SER A 5 59.47 -33.96 -43.59
C SER A 5 57.98 -33.95 -44.03
N SER A 6 57.60 -33.85 -45.30
CA SER A 6 58.29 -33.60 -46.58
C SER A 6 57.34 -33.87 -47.78
N PHE A 7 57.74 -33.35 -48.95
CA PHE A 7 57.40 -33.74 -50.34
C PHE A 7 56.00 -33.34 -50.86
N SER A 8 55.88 -32.38 -51.80
CA SER A 8 56.32 -32.35 -53.21
C SER A 8 55.48 -33.22 -54.14
N MET A 9 54.78 -32.61 -55.10
CA MET A 9 55.13 -32.76 -56.52
C MET A 9 54.31 -31.81 -57.40
N ASN A 10 55.03 -30.95 -58.12
CA ASN A 10 54.60 -30.36 -59.38
C ASN A 10 54.49 -31.45 -60.45
N SER A 11 53.53 -31.36 -61.37
CA SER A 11 53.77 -31.30 -62.84
C SER A 11 52.50 -31.40 -63.69
N LYS A 12 52.25 -30.32 -64.44
CA LYS A 12 51.98 -30.27 -65.90
C LYS A 12 50.86 -31.14 -66.51
N HIS A 13 49.88 -30.47 -67.12
CA HIS A 13 49.64 -30.37 -68.59
C HIS A 13 48.21 -29.83 -68.80
N LEU A 14 48.07 -28.57 -69.24
CA LEU A 14 47.86 -28.16 -70.62
C LEU A 14 46.52 -28.63 -71.23
N ALA A 15 45.49 -27.78 -71.15
CA ALA A 15 44.50 -27.63 -72.22
C ALA A 15 43.82 -26.27 -72.09
N VAL A 16 44.16 -25.39 -73.04
CA VAL A 16 43.50 -24.10 -73.30
C VAL A 16 42.20 -24.39 -74.03
N ALA A 17 41.07 -23.92 -73.49
CA ALA A 17 39.83 -23.74 -74.25
C ALA A 17 38.94 -22.66 -73.59
N THR A 18 39.10 -21.44 -74.08
CA THR A 18 38.03 -20.55 -74.57
C THR A 18 36.76 -20.34 -73.74
N LEU A 19 36.72 -19.16 -73.10
CA LEU A 19 35.65 -18.14 -73.14
C LEU A 19 34.22 -18.52 -72.68
N ALA A 20 33.89 -18.12 -71.44
CA ALA A 20 32.59 -17.53 -71.12
C ALA A 20 32.73 -16.63 -69.88
N LEU A 21 32.51 -15.31 -70.05
CA LEU A 21 32.36 -14.36 -68.95
C LEU A 21 31.10 -14.74 -68.16
N ALA A 22 31.28 -15.21 -66.93
CA ALA A 22 30.23 -15.23 -65.91
C ALA A 22 30.56 -14.13 -64.89
N VAL A 23 29.84 -13.01 -64.97
CA VAL A 23 29.79 -12.00 -63.90
C VAL A 23 29.05 -12.65 -62.73
N THR A 24 29.80 -13.13 -61.73
CA THR A 24 29.23 -13.52 -60.44
C THR A 24 28.98 -12.25 -59.66
N ALA A 25 27.71 -11.86 -59.60
CA ALA A 25 27.22 -10.89 -58.63
C ALA A 25 27.59 -11.42 -57.23
N GLY A 26 28.27 -10.58 -56.45
CA GLY A 26 28.53 -10.87 -55.04
C GLY A 26 27.21 -10.98 -54.30
N CYS A 27 26.83 -12.20 -53.95
CA CYS A 27 25.86 -12.43 -52.88
C CYS A 27 26.54 -12.05 -51.57
N THR A 28 26.33 -10.81 -51.12
CA THR A 28 26.40 -10.50 -49.70
C THR A 28 25.45 -11.44 -48.96
N PRO A 29 25.84 -12.10 -47.86
CA PRO A 29 24.88 -12.75 -46.99
C PRO A 29 23.96 -11.65 -46.48
N SER A 30 22.69 -11.69 -46.90
CA SER A 30 21.64 -11.00 -46.16
C SER A 30 21.71 -11.54 -44.75
N GLU A 31 22.08 -10.69 -43.79
CA GLU A 31 21.79 -10.96 -42.38
C GLU A 31 20.32 -11.39 -42.31
N PRO A 32 19.99 -12.49 -41.60
CA PRO A 32 18.61 -12.72 -41.28
C PRO A 32 18.19 -11.53 -40.41
N THR A 33 17.42 -10.61 -40.98
CA THR A 33 16.51 -9.79 -40.21
C THR A 33 15.68 -10.77 -39.38
N THR A 34 16.11 -11.01 -38.15
CA THR A 34 15.20 -11.38 -37.09
C THR A 34 14.24 -10.21 -37.00
N ALA A 35 13.16 -10.27 -37.78
CA ALA A 35 11.94 -9.62 -37.38
C ALA A 35 11.71 -10.13 -35.97
N SER A 36 12.01 -9.30 -34.98
CA SER A 36 11.56 -9.54 -33.63
C SER A 36 10.07 -9.74 -33.76
N ASN A 37 9.57 -10.93 -33.42
CA ASN A 37 8.15 -11.15 -33.20
C ASN A 37 7.78 -10.31 -31.98
N GLU A 38 7.68 -9.00 -32.17
CA GLU A 38 7.31 -8.07 -31.13
C GLU A 38 5.82 -8.29 -30.88
N VAL A 39 5.47 -8.75 -29.67
CA VAL A 39 4.08 -8.96 -29.28
C VAL A 39 3.30 -7.69 -29.55
N ALA A 40 2.23 -7.82 -30.33
CA ALA A 40 1.43 -6.67 -30.74
C ALA A 40 0.76 -6.06 -29.51
N HIS A 41 0.57 -4.73 -29.49
CA HIS A 41 -0.01 -4.06 -28.30
C HIS A 41 -1.31 -4.73 -27.81
N HIS A 42 -2.18 -5.16 -28.73
CA HIS A 42 -3.44 -5.82 -28.41
C HIS A 42 -3.30 -7.17 -27.69
N GLU A 43 -2.14 -7.82 -27.76
CA GLU A 43 -1.84 -9.08 -27.09
C GLU A 43 -1.08 -8.89 -25.76
N ARG A 44 -0.68 -7.66 -25.42
CA ARG A 44 0.11 -7.37 -24.22
C ARG A 44 -0.71 -7.32 -22.95
N ARG A 45 -0.10 -7.73 -21.84
CA ARG A 45 -0.66 -7.72 -20.50
C ARG A 45 0.25 -6.96 -19.52
N ALA A 46 -0.33 -6.18 -18.61
CA ALA A 46 0.40 -5.39 -17.63
C ALA A 46 -0.08 -5.70 -16.21
N LEU A 47 0.86 -5.89 -15.29
CA LEU A 47 0.60 -5.87 -13.85
C LEU A 47 1.23 -4.62 -13.28
N LEU A 48 0.43 -3.69 -12.78
CA LEU A 48 0.88 -2.49 -12.08
C LEU A 48 0.68 -2.68 -10.57
N ILE A 49 1.77 -2.63 -9.79
CA ILE A 49 1.74 -2.75 -8.33
C ILE A 49 2.22 -1.46 -7.67
N SER A 50 1.47 -0.98 -6.67
CA SER A 50 1.97 -0.05 -5.66
C SER A 50 2.46 -0.84 -4.44
N ILE A 51 3.74 -0.74 -4.14
CA ILE A 51 4.32 -1.21 -2.87
C ILE A 51 4.43 0.01 -1.95
N ASP A 52 3.61 0.01 -0.91
CA ASP A 52 3.48 1.14 0.03
C ASP A 52 4.83 1.45 0.69
N SER A 53 5.20 2.74 0.73
CA SER A 53 6.46 3.21 1.30
C SER A 53 7.74 2.69 0.60
N LEU A 54 7.67 2.27 -0.67
CA LEU A 54 8.85 1.81 -1.41
C LEU A 54 9.79 2.97 -1.77
N ASN A 55 11.00 2.95 -1.22
CA ASN A 55 12.11 3.84 -1.57
C ASN A 55 13.39 3.01 -1.82
N GLU A 56 13.95 3.09 -3.05
CA GLU A 56 15.12 2.29 -3.43
C GLU A 56 16.37 2.61 -2.58
N ALA A 57 16.62 3.89 -2.29
CA ALA A 57 17.79 4.31 -1.51
C ALA A 57 17.71 3.78 -0.08
N ILE A 58 16.57 3.99 0.60
CA ILE A 58 16.35 3.49 1.96
C ILE A 58 16.44 1.96 1.99
N LEU A 59 15.88 1.27 1.00
CA LEU A 59 15.96 -0.19 0.90
C LEU A 59 17.41 -0.67 0.81
N ARG A 60 18.21 -0.11 -0.10
CA ARG A 60 19.62 -0.51 -0.30
C ARG A 60 20.53 -0.12 0.86
N ASP A 61 20.21 0.95 1.58
CA ASP A 61 20.95 1.39 2.76
C ASP A 61 20.72 0.47 3.98
N THR A 62 19.63 -0.29 3.98
CA THR A 62 19.17 -1.04 5.16
C THR A 62 19.09 -2.54 4.97
N LEU A 63 19.07 -3.04 3.74
CA LEU A 63 18.94 -4.46 3.39
C LEU A 63 19.97 -4.86 2.33
N THR A 64 20.35 -6.14 2.30
CA THR A 64 21.32 -6.68 1.32
C THR A 64 20.63 -7.46 0.20
N ALA A 65 21.38 -7.74 -0.88
CA ALA A 65 20.90 -8.56 -2.00
C ALA A 65 20.52 -9.99 -1.60
N GLU A 66 21.15 -10.57 -0.57
CA GLU A 66 20.78 -11.87 -0.03
C GLU A 66 19.46 -11.83 0.76
N GLN A 67 19.15 -10.68 1.37
CA GLN A 67 17.94 -10.51 2.16
C GLN A 67 16.71 -10.22 1.29
N VAL A 68 16.87 -9.42 0.23
CA VAL A 68 15.79 -9.01 -0.68
C VAL A 68 16.20 -9.17 -2.16
N PRO A 69 16.45 -10.40 -2.62
CA PRO A 69 17.01 -10.64 -3.95
C PRO A 69 16.12 -10.19 -5.11
N ASN A 70 14.80 -10.24 -4.97
CA ASN A 70 13.90 -9.82 -6.05
C ASN A 70 13.89 -8.30 -6.22
N PHE A 71 14.03 -7.53 -5.14
CA PHE A 71 14.20 -6.08 -5.24
C PHE A 71 15.51 -5.68 -5.90
N TYR A 72 16.62 -6.31 -5.53
CA TYR A 72 17.90 -6.09 -6.23
C TYR A 72 17.81 -6.51 -7.70
N GLN A 73 17.12 -7.62 -8.00
CA GLN A 73 16.87 -8.03 -9.37
C GLN A 73 16.08 -6.98 -10.17
N LEU A 74 15.01 -6.44 -9.58
CA LEU A 74 14.19 -5.39 -10.19
C LEU A 74 15.03 -4.13 -10.47
N PHE A 75 15.79 -3.66 -9.48
CA PHE A 75 16.49 -2.39 -9.60
C PHE A 75 17.77 -2.48 -10.45
N ASP A 76 18.47 -3.61 -10.42
CA ASP A 76 19.73 -3.78 -11.15
C ASP A 76 19.49 -4.23 -12.61
N PHE A 77 18.38 -4.94 -12.87
CA PHE A 77 18.11 -5.55 -14.18
C PHE A 77 16.77 -5.15 -14.83
N GLY A 78 15.94 -4.36 -14.15
CA GLY A 78 14.75 -3.74 -14.75
C GLY A 78 15.07 -2.42 -15.47
N ALA A 79 14.06 -1.88 -16.15
CA ALA A 79 14.08 -0.51 -16.64
C ALA A 79 13.46 0.40 -15.57
N CYS A 80 14.29 1.21 -14.90
CA CYS A 80 13.85 2.05 -13.78
C CYS A 80 14.23 3.52 -13.99
N THR A 81 13.51 4.42 -13.33
CA THR A 81 13.92 5.81 -13.14
C THR A 81 14.90 5.90 -11.97
N GLU A 82 15.71 6.96 -11.88
CA GLU A 82 16.58 7.21 -10.71
C GLU A 82 15.78 7.35 -9.41
N PHE A 83 14.60 7.95 -9.52
CA PHE A 83 13.59 8.06 -8.48
C PHE A 83 12.26 8.46 -9.15
N ALA A 84 11.17 8.38 -8.40
CA ALA A 84 9.90 9.01 -8.75
C ALA A 84 9.48 9.97 -7.64
N GLN A 85 9.17 11.22 -8.01
CA GLN A 85 8.63 12.21 -7.08
C GLN A 85 7.16 11.88 -6.75
N PRO A 86 6.79 11.65 -5.48
CA PRO A 86 5.41 11.36 -5.08
C PRO A 86 4.50 12.59 -5.20
N ALA A 87 3.22 12.44 -4.86
CA ALA A 87 2.34 13.58 -4.61
C ALA A 87 2.78 14.38 -3.36
N PHE A 88 2.36 15.64 -3.24
CA PHE A 88 2.58 16.46 -2.04
C PHE A 88 1.23 16.87 -1.44
N PRO A 89 0.95 16.63 -0.13
CA PRO A 89 1.69 15.80 0.84
C PRO A 89 1.95 14.38 0.34
N SER A 90 3.12 13.83 0.66
CA SER A 90 3.51 12.46 0.30
C SER A 90 2.78 11.43 1.17
N VAL A 91 1.50 11.21 0.90
CA VAL A 91 0.63 10.30 1.68
C VAL A 91 -0.13 9.34 0.77
N THR A 92 -0.42 8.16 1.28
CA THR A 92 -0.97 7.02 0.53
C THR A 92 -2.11 7.35 -0.42
N ALA A 93 -3.18 7.99 0.05
CA ALA A 93 -4.36 8.24 -0.78
C ALA A 93 -4.05 9.15 -1.98
N ALA A 94 -3.26 10.21 -1.75
CA ALA A 94 -2.86 11.15 -2.80
C ALA A 94 -1.83 10.52 -3.75
N GLY A 95 -0.87 9.76 -3.21
CA GLY A 95 0.12 9.02 -4.01
C GLY A 95 -0.55 8.00 -4.91
N HIS A 96 -1.46 7.19 -4.37
CA HIS A 96 -2.26 6.26 -5.17
C HIS A 96 -3.14 6.95 -6.21
N ALA A 97 -3.84 8.02 -5.86
CA ALA A 97 -4.63 8.76 -6.85
C ALA A 97 -3.74 9.26 -8.01
N ALA A 98 -2.54 9.75 -7.71
CA ALA A 98 -1.55 10.13 -8.72
C ALA A 98 -1.11 8.95 -9.59
N LEU A 99 -0.77 7.82 -8.97
CA LEU A 99 -0.33 6.60 -9.64
C LEU A 99 -1.41 6.02 -10.57
N TRP A 100 -2.69 6.03 -10.16
CA TRP A 100 -3.79 5.42 -10.90
C TRP A 100 -4.38 6.32 -12.00
N THR A 101 -4.34 7.65 -11.82
CA THR A 101 -5.02 8.60 -12.71
C THR A 101 -4.07 9.41 -13.58
N GLY A 102 -2.79 9.49 -13.20
CA GLY A 102 -1.83 10.37 -13.83
C GLY A 102 -2.06 11.87 -13.54
N THR A 103 -2.66 12.19 -12.39
CA THR A 103 -2.97 13.56 -11.98
C THR A 103 -2.62 13.82 -10.50
N TYR A 104 -2.23 15.04 -10.15
CA TYR A 104 -2.01 15.42 -8.76
C TYR A 104 -3.32 15.85 -8.07
N GLY A 105 -3.23 16.21 -6.78
CA GLY A 105 -4.38 16.51 -5.92
C GLY A 105 -5.17 17.74 -6.35
N ASP A 106 -4.54 18.72 -7.00
CA ASP A 106 -5.18 19.90 -7.56
C ASP A 106 -6.20 19.58 -8.68
N ILE A 107 -5.97 18.49 -9.42
CA ILE A 107 -6.84 17.99 -10.50
C ILE A 107 -7.75 16.86 -10.01
N SER A 108 -7.18 15.86 -9.33
CA SER A 108 -7.95 14.68 -8.85
C SER A 108 -8.82 14.99 -7.64
N GLN A 109 -8.57 16.10 -6.94
CA GLN A 109 -9.19 16.47 -5.66
C GLN A 109 -8.92 15.48 -4.50
N ILE A 110 -8.04 14.49 -4.71
CA ILE A 110 -7.46 13.67 -3.65
C ILE A 110 -6.13 14.30 -3.22
N THR A 111 -6.22 15.27 -2.32
CA THR A 111 -5.09 16.13 -1.88
C THR A 111 -4.36 15.59 -0.67
N GLY A 112 -4.82 14.50 -0.05
CA GLY A 112 -4.15 13.80 1.04
C GLY A 112 -4.96 12.60 1.52
N ASN A 113 -4.54 11.93 2.60
CA ASN A 113 -5.35 10.88 3.24
C ASN A 113 -6.69 11.42 3.77
N THR A 114 -6.77 12.74 3.95
CA THR A 114 -8.02 13.48 4.09
C THR A 114 -7.94 14.76 3.27
N SER A 115 -9.04 15.11 2.60
CA SER A 115 -9.16 16.31 1.75
C SER A 115 -10.28 17.20 2.26
N HIS A 116 -10.27 18.49 1.91
CA HIS A 116 -11.44 19.35 2.16
C HIS A 116 -12.68 18.78 1.46
N ARG A 117 -13.78 18.68 2.20
CA ARG A 117 -15.07 18.26 1.64
C ARG A 117 -15.58 19.34 0.69
N LEU A 118 -15.97 18.93 -0.51
CA LEU A 118 -16.53 19.82 -1.53
C LEU A 118 -18.05 19.65 -1.65
N PRO A 119 -18.79 20.69 -2.09
CA PRO A 119 -18.31 22.03 -2.44
C PRO A 119 -18.09 22.92 -1.20
N ARG A 120 -17.21 23.93 -1.30
CA ARG A 120 -16.80 24.80 -0.18
C ARG A 120 -17.95 25.65 0.38
N ASP A 121 -18.86 26.13 -0.46
CA ASP A 121 -19.99 26.96 -0.02
C ASP A 121 -21.02 26.21 0.85
N GLN A 122 -20.93 24.88 0.89
CA GLN A 122 -21.78 24.02 1.72
C GLN A 122 -21.07 23.45 2.94
N ASN A 123 -19.75 23.61 3.02
CA ASN A 123 -18.88 22.96 4.00
C ASN A 123 -17.94 23.96 4.67
N THR A 124 -17.62 23.74 5.94
CA THR A 124 -16.68 24.63 6.64
C THR A 124 -15.24 24.30 6.23
N VAL A 125 -14.29 25.20 6.49
CA VAL A 125 -12.84 24.93 6.28
C VAL A 125 -12.30 23.78 7.16
N MET A 126 -13.06 23.31 8.15
CA MET A 126 -12.71 22.13 8.97
C MET A 126 -13.39 20.84 8.49
N SER A 127 -14.25 20.92 7.47
CA SER A 127 -14.98 19.78 6.94
C SER A 127 -14.08 18.95 6.03
N LEU A 128 -13.75 17.74 6.47
CA LEU A 128 -12.91 16.80 5.72
C LEU A 128 -13.72 15.61 5.19
N VAL A 129 -13.17 14.96 4.16
CA VAL A 129 -13.52 13.61 3.70
C VAL A 129 -12.27 12.74 3.66
N SER A 130 -12.45 11.42 3.67
CA SER A 130 -11.35 10.48 3.44
C SER A 130 -10.85 10.60 2.00
N GLY A 131 -9.54 10.66 1.81
CA GLY A 131 -8.93 10.59 0.48
C GLY A 131 -9.00 9.19 -0.13
N TYR A 132 -9.27 8.16 0.68
CA TYR A 132 -9.42 6.78 0.19
C TYR A 132 -10.78 6.52 -0.47
N ASP A 133 -11.77 7.39 -0.24
CA ASP A 133 -13.09 7.33 -0.88
C ASP A 133 -13.08 8.04 -2.24
N ALA A 134 -13.92 7.57 -3.18
CA ALA A 134 -14.04 8.17 -4.50
C ALA A 134 -14.91 9.44 -4.54
N ASP A 135 -15.67 9.71 -3.47
CA ASP A 135 -16.70 10.77 -3.44
C ASP A 135 -16.15 12.17 -3.77
N ASN A 136 -14.89 12.43 -3.39
CA ASN A 136 -14.22 13.68 -3.71
C ASN A 136 -13.36 13.60 -4.97
N SER A 137 -13.15 12.42 -5.56
CA SER A 137 -12.29 12.26 -6.72
C SER A 137 -12.91 12.89 -7.97
N SER A 138 -12.10 13.60 -8.75
CA SER A 138 -12.47 14.21 -10.04
C SER A 138 -11.56 13.79 -11.18
N ALA A 139 -10.96 12.61 -11.10
CA ALA A 139 -10.12 12.05 -12.15
C ALA A 139 -10.53 10.61 -12.50
N GLU A 140 -10.24 10.23 -13.75
CA GLU A 140 -10.50 8.88 -14.23
C GLU A 140 -9.29 8.00 -13.92
N PRO A 141 -9.47 6.84 -13.27
CA PRO A 141 -8.38 5.89 -13.06
C PRO A 141 -8.17 4.97 -14.26
N ILE A 142 -6.95 4.49 -14.44
CA ILE A 142 -6.51 3.68 -15.58
C ILE A 142 -7.35 2.43 -15.83
N TRP A 143 -7.91 1.80 -14.79
CA TRP A 143 -8.75 0.61 -14.97
C TRP A 143 -10.03 0.92 -15.73
N ILE A 144 -10.58 2.14 -15.61
CA ILE A 144 -11.73 2.57 -16.41
C ILE A 144 -11.33 2.81 -17.86
N THR A 145 -10.21 3.51 -18.07
CA THR A 145 -9.68 3.78 -19.40
C THR A 145 -9.41 2.47 -20.15
N ALA A 146 -8.80 1.48 -19.50
CA ALA A 146 -8.53 0.18 -20.08
C ALA A 146 -9.83 -0.57 -20.44
N ALA A 147 -10.81 -0.63 -19.53
CA ALA A 147 -12.09 -1.29 -19.77
C ALA A 147 -12.86 -0.69 -20.96
N LEU A 148 -12.91 0.64 -21.05
CA LEU A 148 -13.55 1.37 -22.15
C LEU A 148 -12.85 1.18 -23.50
N ASN A 149 -11.58 0.79 -23.49
CA ASN A 149 -10.80 0.48 -24.69
C ASN A 149 -10.69 -1.04 -24.93
N GLY A 150 -11.65 -1.81 -24.40
CA GLY A 150 -11.79 -3.24 -24.70
C GLY A 150 -10.81 -4.17 -24.00
N ARG A 151 -10.02 -3.66 -23.04
CA ARG A 151 -9.12 -4.50 -22.22
C ARG A 151 -9.87 -5.16 -21.08
N SER A 152 -9.52 -6.40 -20.77
CA SER A 152 -9.95 -7.04 -19.53
C SER A 152 -9.14 -6.53 -18.34
N VAL A 153 -9.80 -6.20 -17.23
CA VAL A 153 -9.17 -5.47 -16.12
C VAL A 153 -9.49 -6.07 -14.75
N GLY A 154 -8.43 -6.21 -13.95
CA GLY A 154 -8.46 -6.54 -12.53
C GLY A 154 -7.99 -5.35 -11.68
N GLY A 155 -8.67 -5.07 -10.58
CA GLY A 155 -8.22 -4.13 -9.55
C GLY A 155 -8.22 -4.82 -8.19
N HIS A 156 -7.05 -5.09 -7.63
CA HIS A 156 -6.86 -5.87 -6.43
C HIS A 156 -6.44 -4.97 -5.26
N HIS A 157 -7.42 -4.61 -4.42
CA HIS A 157 -7.26 -3.74 -3.25
C HIS A 157 -6.76 -2.32 -3.55
N VAL A 158 -7.06 -1.81 -4.73
CA VAL A 158 -6.71 -0.44 -5.13
C VAL A 158 -7.63 0.57 -4.44
N THR A 159 -7.05 1.67 -3.97
CA THR A 159 -7.80 2.74 -3.29
C THR A 159 -8.80 3.42 -4.22
N GLN A 160 -9.81 4.09 -3.66
CA GLN A 160 -10.94 4.72 -4.36
C GLN A 160 -11.84 3.76 -5.17
N ALA A 161 -11.41 2.54 -5.50
CA ALA A 161 -12.27 1.53 -6.09
C ALA A 161 -13.17 0.85 -5.02
N PRO A 162 -14.26 0.16 -5.45
CA PRO A 162 -14.87 0.17 -6.79
C PRO A 162 -15.83 1.36 -6.99
N ARG A 163 -15.78 2.38 -6.13
CA ARG A 163 -16.76 3.47 -6.13
C ARG A 163 -16.53 4.45 -7.27
N ILE A 164 -17.61 5.05 -7.76
CA ILE A 164 -17.59 5.99 -8.87
C ILE A 164 -17.04 7.34 -8.36
N PRO A 165 -16.05 7.96 -9.02
CA PRO A 165 -15.58 9.31 -8.68
C PRO A 165 -16.71 10.33 -8.65
N GLY A 166 -16.72 11.17 -7.62
CA GLY A 166 -17.81 12.11 -7.38
C GLY A 166 -17.81 13.35 -8.27
N PHE A 167 -16.66 13.81 -8.77
CA PHE A 167 -16.48 15.08 -9.49
C PHE A 167 -17.18 16.29 -8.85
N PRO A 168 -17.02 16.56 -7.53
CA PRO A 168 -17.67 17.72 -6.94
C PRO A 168 -17.06 19.03 -7.48
N ALA A 169 -17.88 20.08 -7.54
CA ALA A 169 -17.42 21.42 -7.86
C ALA A 169 -16.69 22.05 -6.66
N ARG A 170 -15.82 23.02 -6.91
CA ARG A 170 -15.21 23.83 -5.84
C ARG A 170 -16.28 24.58 -5.03
N VAL A 171 -17.24 25.19 -5.72
CA VAL A 171 -18.38 25.94 -5.17
C VAL A 171 -19.60 25.63 -6.03
N GLY A 172 -20.77 25.49 -5.42
CA GLY A 172 -22.03 25.29 -6.11
C GLY A 172 -22.20 23.89 -6.71
N ALA A 173 -22.95 23.82 -7.81
CA ALA A 173 -23.31 22.55 -8.46
C ALA A 173 -22.22 22.06 -9.44
N GLN A 174 -22.21 20.75 -9.68
CA GLN A 174 -21.34 20.12 -10.68
C GLN A 174 -21.59 20.69 -12.08
N SER A 175 -20.53 20.74 -12.90
CA SER A 175 -20.65 21.12 -14.29
C SER A 175 -21.29 20.01 -15.12
N ALA A 176 -21.85 20.35 -16.29
CA ALA A 176 -22.38 19.36 -17.22
C ALA A 176 -21.31 18.34 -17.68
N GLN A 177 -20.06 18.78 -17.81
CA GLN A 177 -18.93 17.91 -18.15
C GLN A 177 -18.60 16.92 -17.01
N ALA A 178 -18.61 17.40 -15.75
CA ALA A 178 -18.40 16.55 -14.58
C ALA A 178 -19.47 15.45 -14.48
N LEU A 179 -20.74 15.82 -14.68
CA LEU A 179 -21.85 14.86 -14.71
C LEU A 179 -21.70 13.84 -15.85
N ALA A 180 -21.32 14.29 -17.04
CA ALA A 180 -21.08 13.40 -18.18
C ALA A 180 -19.91 12.43 -17.95
N ASP A 181 -18.85 12.88 -17.27
CA ASP A 181 -17.72 12.02 -16.91
C ASP A 181 -18.08 10.99 -15.84
N GLN A 182 -18.81 11.42 -14.82
CA GLN A 182 -19.33 10.51 -13.79
C GLN A 182 -20.24 9.44 -14.42
N GLU A 183 -21.16 9.82 -15.29
CA GLU A 183 -22.06 8.87 -15.97
C GLU A 183 -21.28 7.89 -16.85
N ARG A 184 -20.29 8.38 -17.61
CA ARG A 184 -19.45 7.52 -18.45
C ARG A 184 -18.64 6.50 -17.63
N ILE A 185 -18.10 6.90 -16.48
CA ILE A 185 -17.39 5.99 -15.57
C ILE A 185 -18.36 4.99 -14.93
N ALA A 186 -19.56 5.44 -14.53
CA ALA A 186 -20.59 4.57 -13.99
C ALA A 186 -20.99 3.48 -15.01
N GLN A 187 -21.12 3.83 -16.29
CA GLN A 187 -21.38 2.88 -17.38
C GLN A 187 -20.21 1.91 -17.57
N ALA A 188 -18.96 2.38 -17.48
CA ALA A 188 -17.78 1.53 -17.59
C ALA A 188 -17.76 0.43 -16.52
N TYR A 189 -18.15 0.73 -15.28
CA TYR A 189 -18.23 -0.26 -14.20
C TYR A 189 -19.26 -1.38 -14.42
N GLN A 190 -20.20 -1.19 -15.35
CA GLN A 190 -21.20 -2.21 -15.73
C GLN A 190 -20.71 -3.13 -16.86
N LEU A 191 -19.53 -2.90 -17.43
CA LEU A 191 -18.98 -3.75 -18.48
C LEU A 191 -18.50 -5.09 -17.88
N ASP A 192 -18.64 -6.17 -18.64
CA ASP A 192 -18.23 -7.52 -18.21
C ASP A 192 -16.71 -7.70 -18.13
N ASN A 193 -15.94 -6.83 -18.79
CA ASN A 193 -14.48 -6.89 -18.87
C ASN A 193 -13.78 -6.16 -17.71
N ILE A 194 -14.48 -5.70 -16.67
CA ILE A 194 -13.87 -5.04 -15.51
C ILE A 194 -14.32 -5.69 -14.19
N THR A 195 -13.33 -6.10 -13.40
CA THR A 195 -13.53 -6.54 -12.02
C THR A 195 -12.52 -5.82 -11.12
N VAL A 196 -12.99 -4.86 -10.34
CA VAL A 196 -12.14 -4.17 -9.37
C VAL A 196 -12.76 -4.27 -7.98
N MET A 197 -11.90 -4.38 -6.98
CA MET A 197 -12.29 -4.61 -5.60
C MET A 197 -11.38 -3.88 -4.63
N ASN A 198 -11.95 -3.55 -3.47
CA ASN A 198 -11.22 -3.00 -2.34
C ASN A 198 -11.75 -3.58 -1.03
N GLY A 199 -10.92 -4.35 -0.33
CA GLY A 199 -11.31 -4.96 0.94
C GLY A 199 -11.30 -3.97 2.11
N TYR A 200 -10.62 -2.82 1.98
CA TYR A 200 -10.53 -1.82 3.05
C TYR A 200 -11.84 -1.06 3.27
N ASN A 201 -12.72 -1.02 2.27
CA ASN A 201 -13.96 -0.23 2.32
C ASN A 201 -14.95 -0.74 3.38
N ILE A 202 -14.94 -2.06 3.66
CA ILE A 202 -15.91 -2.71 4.53
C ILE A 202 -15.17 -3.59 5.54
N GLN A 203 -14.72 -2.98 6.64
CA GLN A 203 -14.22 -3.70 7.81
C GLN A 203 -15.36 -3.99 8.77
N VAL A 204 -15.70 -5.28 8.93
CA VAL A 204 -16.73 -5.75 9.86
C VAL A 204 -16.20 -5.74 11.29
N ASN A 205 -15.01 -6.30 11.50
CA ASN A 205 -14.38 -6.42 12.81
C ASN A 205 -12.86 -6.18 12.74
N GLY A 206 -12.28 -5.65 13.82
CA GLY A 206 -10.83 -5.56 13.97
C GLY A 206 -10.17 -6.91 14.25
N ASP A 207 -8.84 -6.94 14.21
CA ASP A 207 -8.04 -8.06 14.71
C ASP A 207 -8.00 -8.07 16.25
N ALA A 208 -7.78 -9.25 16.84
CA ALA A 208 -7.64 -9.40 18.29
C ALA A 208 -6.82 -10.64 18.65
N ALA A 209 -6.18 -10.59 19.82
CA ALA A 209 -5.66 -11.77 20.52
C ALA A 209 -6.51 -11.95 21.78
N LEU A 210 -7.29 -13.02 21.81
CA LEU A 210 -8.21 -13.36 22.89
C LEU A 210 -7.49 -14.14 23.98
N SER A 211 -7.86 -13.85 25.22
CA SER A 211 -7.45 -14.56 26.44
C SER A 211 -8.65 -15.14 27.18
N ALA A 212 -8.43 -15.82 28.31
CA ALA A 212 -9.50 -16.30 29.16
C ALA A 212 -10.40 -15.17 29.72
N ALA A 213 -9.93 -13.92 29.75
CA ALA A 213 -10.70 -12.77 30.20
C ALA A 213 -11.65 -12.21 29.12
N ASP A 214 -11.44 -12.57 27.84
CA ASP A 214 -12.19 -12.05 26.71
C ASP A 214 -13.36 -12.96 26.30
N VAL A 215 -13.54 -14.08 26.99
CA VAL A 215 -14.52 -15.11 26.66
C VAL A 215 -15.46 -15.39 27.83
N GLU A 216 -16.65 -15.86 27.52
CA GLU A 216 -17.57 -16.43 28.49
C GLU A 216 -17.39 -17.94 28.53
N TRP A 217 -16.88 -18.46 29.65
CA TRP A 217 -16.82 -19.90 29.89
C TRP A 217 -18.21 -20.49 30.12
N LEU A 218 -18.50 -21.58 29.42
CA LEU A 218 -19.77 -22.28 29.47
C LEU A 218 -19.65 -23.50 30.40
N ALA A 219 -20.77 -23.92 30.99
CA ALA A 219 -20.81 -25.12 31.82
C ALA A 219 -20.56 -26.39 30.96
N ASP A 220 -20.00 -27.42 31.59
CA ASP A 220 -19.62 -28.68 30.96
C ASP A 220 -20.85 -29.33 30.28
N ASP A 221 -20.72 -29.69 29.00
CA ASP A 221 -21.67 -30.44 28.13
C ASP A 221 -22.83 -29.70 27.41
N ALA A 222 -23.26 -28.52 27.84
CA ALA A 222 -24.66 -28.14 27.59
C ALA A 222 -25.05 -27.79 26.13
N GLU A 223 -24.12 -27.53 25.23
CA GLU A 223 -24.49 -26.96 23.91
C GLU A 223 -23.76 -27.54 22.70
N TRP A 224 -22.62 -28.23 22.85
CA TRP A 224 -21.84 -28.70 21.70
C TRP A 224 -22.30 -30.05 21.15
N GLN A 225 -22.76 -30.02 19.90
CA GLN A 225 -23.20 -31.22 19.17
C GLN A 225 -22.02 -31.92 18.49
N ASN A 226 -22.13 -33.26 18.35
CA ASN A 226 -21.23 -34.11 17.56
C ASN A 226 -19.75 -34.03 17.95
N ILE A 227 -19.42 -33.85 19.24
CA ILE A 227 -18.04 -33.77 19.75
C ILE A 227 -17.14 -34.93 19.30
N ALA A 228 -17.69 -36.13 19.08
CA ALA A 228 -16.95 -37.27 18.54
C ALA A 228 -16.41 -37.07 17.10
N ALA A 229 -16.80 -35.99 16.41
CA ALA A 229 -16.27 -35.59 15.11
C ALA A 229 -14.95 -34.79 15.21
N LEU A 230 -14.55 -34.38 16.43
CA LEU A 230 -13.22 -33.79 16.66
C LEU A 230 -12.11 -34.83 16.43
N ASP A 231 -10.90 -34.34 16.18
CA ASP A 231 -9.73 -35.14 15.84
C ASP A 231 -9.03 -35.81 17.04
N VAL A 232 -9.75 -35.93 18.17
CA VAL A 232 -9.32 -36.60 19.40
C VAL A 232 -10.46 -37.49 19.90
N ASP A 233 -10.13 -38.70 20.35
CA ASP A 233 -11.07 -39.52 21.11
C ASP A 233 -11.22 -38.93 22.53
N ILE A 234 -12.18 -38.02 22.67
CA ILE A 234 -12.46 -37.31 23.92
C ILE A 234 -12.75 -38.29 25.07
N ALA A 235 -13.34 -39.45 24.80
CA ALA A 235 -13.63 -40.44 25.84
C ALA A 235 -12.37 -41.12 26.42
N ALA A 236 -11.24 -41.04 25.69
CA ALA A 236 -9.95 -41.58 26.10
C ALA A 236 -8.93 -40.50 26.52
N ALA A 237 -9.30 -39.21 26.42
CA ALA A 237 -8.44 -38.08 26.78
C ALA A 237 -8.27 -37.95 28.30
N GLN A 238 -7.15 -37.37 28.74
CA GLN A 238 -6.85 -37.10 30.15
C GLN A 238 -7.35 -35.71 30.61
N VAL A 239 -7.74 -34.85 29.67
CA VAL A 239 -8.31 -33.53 29.92
C VAL A 239 -9.73 -33.46 29.37
N GLU A 240 -10.66 -32.96 30.20
CA GLU A 240 -12.04 -32.75 29.79
C GLU A 240 -12.17 -31.51 28.90
N PRO A 241 -12.96 -31.52 27.83
CA PRO A 241 -13.12 -30.34 26.98
C PRO A 241 -13.65 -29.13 27.75
N ARG A 242 -13.13 -27.93 27.43
CA ARG A 242 -13.60 -26.67 28.02
C ARG A 242 -14.29 -25.81 26.99
N TYR A 243 -15.53 -25.44 27.29
CA TYR A 243 -16.41 -24.73 26.37
C TYR A 243 -16.41 -23.24 26.66
N PHE A 244 -16.40 -22.43 25.61
CA PHE A 244 -16.52 -20.99 25.74
C PHE A 244 -17.28 -20.39 24.56
N ARG A 245 -17.72 -19.15 24.72
CA ARG A 245 -18.21 -18.33 23.61
C ARG A 245 -17.64 -16.92 23.70
N TRP A 246 -17.56 -16.27 22.54
CA TRP A 246 -17.30 -14.84 22.48
C TRP A 246 -18.12 -14.22 21.37
N GLN A 247 -18.29 -12.90 21.43
CA GLN A 247 -19.00 -12.13 20.43
C GLN A 247 -18.13 -10.99 19.95
N ASN A 248 -18.15 -10.76 18.64
CA ASN A 248 -17.58 -9.57 18.04
C ASN A 248 -18.60 -8.95 17.05
N ARG A 249 -18.19 -7.96 16.25
CA ARG A 249 -19.10 -7.29 15.31
C ARG A 249 -19.57 -8.16 14.15
N ALA A 250 -18.86 -9.26 13.83
CA ALA A 250 -19.24 -10.19 12.78
C ALA A 250 -20.25 -11.25 13.25
N GLY A 251 -20.33 -11.51 14.56
CA GLY A 251 -21.28 -12.47 15.12
C GLY A 251 -20.82 -13.09 16.43
N GLN A 252 -21.56 -14.13 16.84
CA GLN A 252 -21.23 -14.97 17.99
C GLN A 252 -20.47 -16.22 17.52
N PHE A 253 -19.48 -16.61 18.30
CA PHE A 253 -18.65 -17.79 18.07
C PHE A 253 -18.63 -18.65 19.32
N TYR A 254 -18.57 -19.95 19.11
CA TYR A 254 -18.45 -20.95 20.14
C TYR A 254 -17.10 -21.63 19.95
N GLY A 255 -16.41 -21.92 21.05
CA GLY A 255 -15.15 -22.65 21.04
C GLY A 255 -15.15 -23.83 22.01
N VAL A 256 -14.34 -24.83 21.69
CA VAL A 256 -13.96 -25.94 22.59
C VAL A 256 -12.45 -26.02 22.64
N PHE A 257 -11.87 -25.86 23.83
CA PHE A 257 -10.49 -26.26 24.10
C PHE A 257 -10.45 -27.74 24.46
N TYR A 258 -9.55 -28.50 23.82
CA TYR A 258 -9.41 -29.94 24.01
C TYR A 258 -8.00 -30.42 23.65
N GLY A 259 -7.70 -31.68 23.96
CA GLY A 259 -6.45 -32.37 23.61
C GLY A 259 -6.38 -33.75 24.27
N GLU A 260 -5.31 -34.51 24.00
CA GLU A 260 -5.16 -35.88 24.56
C GLU A 260 -4.71 -35.89 26.02
N SER A 261 -3.71 -35.08 26.36
CA SER A 261 -3.12 -35.00 27.71
C SER A 261 -3.00 -33.57 28.24
N ASP A 262 -2.88 -32.60 27.35
CA ASP A 262 -2.87 -31.17 27.63
C ASP A 262 -3.82 -30.47 26.65
N TYR A 263 -4.30 -29.26 26.97
CA TYR A 263 -5.07 -28.45 26.02
C TYR A 263 -4.14 -27.87 24.94
N ASP A 264 -4.13 -28.49 23.76
CA ASP A 264 -3.29 -28.10 22.62
C ASP A 264 -4.11 -27.69 21.39
N ARG A 265 -5.43 -27.79 21.44
CA ARG A 265 -6.33 -27.49 20.30
C ARG A 265 -7.51 -26.64 20.73
N VAL A 266 -7.98 -25.83 19.79
CA VAL A 266 -9.26 -25.14 19.89
C VAL A 266 -10.08 -25.36 18.62
N ALA A 267 -11.27 -25.92 18.77
CA ALA A 267 -12.27 -26.03 17.72
C ALA A 267 -13.25 -24.86 17.83
N VAL A 268 -13.54 -24.18 16.73
CA VAL A 268 -14.42 -23.01 16.71
C VAL A 268 -15.44 -23.09 15.59
N ASN A 269 -16.68 -22.70 15.88
CA ASN A 269 -17.76 -22.60 14.91
C ASN A 269 -18.73 -21.45 15.26
N THR A 270 -19.64 -21.09 14.35
CA THR A 270 -20.69 -20.07 14.59
C THR A 270 -21.91 -20.63 15.32
N THR A 271 -22.00 -21.96 15.41
CA THR A 271 -22.93 -22.69 16.28
C THR A 271 -22.14 -23.66 17.16
N PRO A 272 -22.67 -24.09 18.31
CA PRO A 272 -21.97 -25.06 19.15
C PRO A 272 -22.09 -26.46 18.53
N ASN A 273 -21.32 -26.74 17.48
CA ASN A 273 -21.30 -28.01 16.77
C ASN A 273 -19.90 -28.28 16.21
N ALA A 274 -19.38 -29.48 16.45
CA ALA A 274 -18.08 -29.92 15.90
C ALA A 274 -18.11 -30.10 14.38
N ASP A 275 -19.26 -30.41 13.79
CA ASP A 275 -19.41 -30.49 12.34
C ASP A 275 -19.20 -29.10 11.71
N GLY A 276 -18.19 -29.02 10.84
CA GLY A 276 -17.82 -27.77 10.17
C GLY A 276 -17.03 -26.79 11.04
N ALA A 277 -16.65 -27.18 12.26
CA ALA A 277 -15.75 -26.39 13.08
C ALA A 277 -14.35 -26.32 12.44
N ILE A 278 -13.71 -25.16 12.57
CA ILE A 278 -12.28 -25.01 12.25
C ILE A 278 -11.45 -25.32 13.49
N ILE A 279 -10.29 -25.94 13.30
CA ILE A 279 -9.39 -26.29 14.40
C ILE A 279 -8.11 -25.47 14.28
N ALA A 280 -7.72 -24.82 15.37
CA ALA A 280 -6.40 -24.23 15.53
C ALA A 280 -5.59 -25.03 16.55
N PHE A 281 -4.34 -25.30 16.19
CA PHE A 281 -3.40 -26.07 17.01
C PHE A 281 -2.42 -25.12 17.68
N ALA A 282 -2.13 -25.38 18.96
CA ALA A 282 -1.09 -24.72 19.70
C ALA A 282 0.26 -25.12 19.08
N HIS A 283 0.97 -24.11 18.60
CA HIS A 283 2.32 -24.27 18.09
C HIS A 283 3.18 -23.11 18.61
N PRO A 284 4.46 -23.37 18.94
CA PRO A 284 5.43 -22.30 19.15
C PRO A 284 5.41 -21.29 18.00
N VAL A 285 5.80 -20.06 18.30
CA VAL A 285 5.89 -19.01 17.28
C VAL A 285 6.84 -19.42 16.15
N GLU A 286 6.49 -19.07 14.91
CA GLU A 286 7.35 -19.35 13.75
C GLU A 286 8.58 -18.42 13.76
N ASP A 287 9.76 -19.00 13.95
CA ASP A 287 11.04 -18.28 13.95
C ASP A 287 11.90 -18.57 12.70
N THR A 288 11.46 -19.50 11.84
CA THR A 288 12.22 -19.85 10.64
C THR A 288 12.05 -18.83 9.51
N ALA A 289 13.11 -18.62 8.73
CA ALA A 289 13.11 -17.70 7.59
C ALA A 289 12.02 -18.08 6.56
N PRO A 290 11.29 -17.10 5.97
CA PRO A 290 10.15 -17.38 5.09
C PRO A 290 10.51 -17.87 3.68
N GLN A 291 11.77 -17.73 3.25
CA GLN A 291 12.20 -18.10 1.90
C GLN A 291 12.07 -19.61 1.65
N GLY A 292 11.42 -19.96 0.53
CA GLY A 292 11.31 -21.35 0.08
C GLY A 292 10.34 -22.24 0.89
N ARG A 293 9.69 -21.70 1.93
CA ARG A 293 8.67 -22.42 2.70
C ARG A 293 7.26 -21.89 2.44
N ALA A 294 6.27 -22.70 2.80
CA ALA A 294 4.90 -22.23 2.87
C ALA A 294 4.75 -21.16 3.96
N LEU A 295 4.02 -20.08 3.66
CA LEU A 295 3.71 -19.00 4.59
C LEU A 295 2.50 -19.35 5.46
N ALA A 296 2.48 -18.82 6.69
CA ALA A 296 1.37 -18.91 7.65
C ALA A 296 0.89 -20.36 7.87
N ARG A 297 1.81 -21.24 8.26
CA ARG A 297 1.58 -22.69 8.39
C ARG A 297 0.72 -23.10 9.59
N HIS A 298 0.68 -22.27 10.62
CA HIS A 298 0.03 -22.57 11.89
C HIS A 298 -1.33 -21.90 12.06
N PHE A 299 -1.83 -21.24 11.01
CA PHE A 299 -3.21 -20.76 10.99
C PHE A 299 -4.18 -21.89 10.65
N SER A 300 -5.35 -21.87 11.29
CA SER A 300 -6.45 -22.76 10.97
C SER A 300 -6.91 -22.60 9.51
N GLU A 301 -7.66 -23.60 9.06
CA GLU A 301 -8.56 -23.40 7.93
C GLU A 301 -9.54 -22.24 8.23
N PRO A 302 -10.00 -21.51 7.19
CA PRO A 302 -10.92 -20.41 7.36
C PRO A 302 -12.36 -20.88 7.54
N LEU A 303 -13.04 -20.29 8.52
CA LEU A 303 -14.48 -20.43 8.75
C LEU A 303 -15.20 -19.28 8.05
N LYS A 304 -16.13 -19.60 7.14
CA LYS A 304 -16.97 -18.58 6.49
C LYS A 304 -17.99 -18.05 7.51
N VAL A 305 -18.15 -16.73 7.57
CA VAL A 305 -19.05 -16.03 8.49
C VAL A 305 -19.93 -15.09 7.67
N SER A 306 -21.24 -15.22 7.77
CA SER A 306 -22.17 -14.30 7.11
C SER A 306 -22.45 -13.09 8.00
N ALA A 307 -21.95 -11.93 7.59
CA ALA A 307 -22.21 -10.64 8.24
C ALA A 307 -23.26 -9.84 7.45
N GLU A 308 -23.78 -8.76 8.05
CA GLU A 308 -24.85 -7.94 7.46
C GLU A 308 -24.52 -7.42 6.05
N GLN A 309 -23.27 -7.01 5.81
CA GLN A 309 -22.83 -6.43 4.54
C GLN A 309 -22.31 -7.48 3.53
N GLY A 310 -22.23 -8.74 3.94
CA GLY A 310 -21.77 -9.85 3.10
C GLY A 310 -20.93 -10.86 3.87
N ASP A 311 -20.45 -11.87 3.15
CA ASP A 311 -19.63 -12.92 3.74
C ASP A 311 -18.22 -12.44 4.04
N THR A 312 -17.73 -12.80 5.21
CA THR A 312 -16.35 -12.65 5.68
C THR A 312 -15.82 -13.99 6.19
N PHE A 313 -14.61 -14.01 6.74
CA PHE A 313 -13.97 -15.23 7.18
C PHE A 313 -13.22 -15.04 8.49
N LEU A 314 -13.35 -16.02 9.39
CA LEU A 314 -12.53 -16.17 10.58
C LEU A 314 -11.37 -17.13 10.28
N ARG A 315 -10.17 -16.78 10.72
CA ARG A 315 -9.02 -17.68 10.83
C ARG A 315 -8.43 -17.54 12.22
N LEU A 316 -7.84 -18.62 12.72
CA LEU A 316 -7.34 -18.67 14.09
C LEU A 316 -5.88 -19.08 14.13
N ARG A 317 -5.14 -18.48 15.05
CA ARG A 317 -3.80 -18.91 15.46
C ARG A 317 -3.78 -19.03 16.96
N LEU A 318 -3.66 -20.25 17.47
CA LEU A 318 -3.49 -20.51 18.89
C LEU A 318 -2.00 -20.41 19.22
N PHE A 319 -1.55 -19.27 19.74
CA PHE A 319 -0.14 -19.07 20.09
C PHE A 319 0.24 -19.84 21.34
N GLU A 320 -0.61 -19.79 22.37
CA GLU A 320 -0.37 -20.42 23.67
C GLU A 320 -1.69 -20.95 24.23
N ALA A 321 -1.58 -22.05 24.97
CA ALA A 321 -2.64 -22.59 25.82
C ALA A 321 -1.98 -23.13 27.10
N ALA A 322 -2.53 -22.78 28.26
CA ALA A 322 -2.10 -23.34 29.53
C ALA A 322 -2.45 -24.84 29.57
N ALA A 323 -1.59 -25.66 30.18
CA ALA A 323 -1.81 -27.12 30.27
C ALA A 323 -3.14 -27.49 30.98
N ASP A 324 -3.62 -26.63 31.89
CA ASP A 324 -4.90 -26.77 32.58
C ASP A 324 -6.07 -26.00 31.91
N GLY A 325 -5.79 -25.36 30.76
CA GLY A 325 -6.76 -24.59 29.97
C GLY A 325 -7.23 -23.30 30.67
N SER A 326 -6.58 -22.89 31.77
CA SER A 326 -6.97 -21.72 32.55
C SER A 326 -6.77 -20.40 31.79
N ASP A 327 -5.83 -20.36 30.86
CA ASP A 327 -5.53 -19.21 30.01
C ASP A 327 -5.01 -19.65 28.64
N PHE A 328 -5.07 -18.73 27.67
CA PHE A 328 -4.65 -18.96 26.29
C PHE A 328 -4.37 -17.64 25.57
N VAL A 329 -3.72 -17.73 24.40
CA VAL A 329 -3.57 -16.60 23.46
C VAL A 329 -4.06 -17.06 22.09
N LEU A 330 -5.31 -16.72 21.77
CA LEU A 330 -5.97 -17.09 20.51
C LEU A 330 -6.13 -15.87 19.63
N TYR A 331 -5.31 -15.78 18.59
CA TYR A 331 -5.36 -14.68 17.63
C TYR A 331 -6.35 -14.93 16.49
N HIS A 332 -7.07 -13.89 16.10
CA HIS A 332 -7.78 -13.82 14.82
C HIS A 332 -7.46 -12.51 14.08
N PRO A 333 -7.30 -12.54 12.73
CA PRO A 333 -7.14 -11.32 11.95
C PRO A 333 -8.44 -10.52 11.88
N ALA A 334 -8.35 -9.31 11.31
CA ALA A 334 -9.53 -8.50 11.03
C ALA A 334 -10.47 -9.21 10.04
N MET A 335 -11.74 -8.83 10.06
CA MET A 335 -12.77 -9.43 9.22
C MET A 335 -13.30 -8.38 8.25
N HIS A 336 -13.15 -8.66 6.96
CA HIS A 336 -13.54 -7.75 5.89
C HIS A 336 -14.52 -8.42 4.93
N VAL A 337 -15.42 -7.61 4.36
CA VAL A 337 -16.23 -7.98 3.20
C VAL A 337 -15.60 -7.33 1.98
N MET A 338 -15.48 -8.11 0.90
CA MET A 338 -14.93 -7.57 -0.34
C MET A 338 -15.94 -6.64 -1.02
N ASP A 339 -15.63 -5.34 -1.05
CA ASP A 339 -16.36 -4.36 -1.86
C ASP A 339 -15.86 -4.48 -3.32
N ILE A 340 -16.76 -4.79 -4.24
CA ILE A 340 -16.43 -5.19 -5.62
C ILE A 340 -17.55 -4.81 -6.57
N ASN A 341 -17.22 -4.36 -7.78
CA ASN A 341 -18.23 -3.93 -8.78
C ASN A 341 -19.04 -5.10 -9.37
N ASN A 342 -18.56 -6.35 -9.25
CA ASN A 342 -19.22 -7.55 -9.76
C ASN A 342 -19.43 -8.59 -8.64
N LEU A 343 -20.68 -8.76 -8.20
CA LEU A 343 -21.03 -9.67 -7.11
C LEU A 343 -20.77 -11.15 -7.43
N ALA A 344 -20.89 -11.58 -8.69
CA ALA A 344 -20.58 -12.96 -9.07
C ALA A 344 -19.07 -13.24 -8.94
N MET A 345 -18.24 -12.25 -9.22
CA MET A 345 -16.79 -12.35 -8.99
C MET A 345 -16.43 -12.33 -7.51
N ARG A 346 -17.25 -11.69 -6.65
CA ARG A 346 -17.07 -11.73 -5.20
C ARG A 346 -17.06 -13.17 -4.67
N GLU A 347 -18.04 -13.97 -5.08
CA GLU A 347 -18.15 -15.35 -4.62
C GLU A 347 -16.99 -16.21 -5.11
N ARG A 348 -16.57 -16.05 -6.36
CA ARG A 348 -15.38 -16.75 -6.91
C ARG A 348 -14.11 -16.37 -6.14
N TYR A 349 -13.89 -15.07 -5.93
CA TYR A 349 -12.75 -14.57 -5.17
C TYR A 349 -12.75 -15.11 -3.72
N ASN A 350 -13.91 -15.07 -3.06
CA ASN A 350 -14.08 -15.59 -1.71
C ASN A 350 -13.78 -17.09 -1.62
N ASN A 351 -14.15 -17.88 -2.64
CA ASN A 351 -13.86 -19.30 -2.70
C ASN A 351 -12.36 -19.59 -2.89
N GLU A 352 -11.65 -18.76 -3.65
CA GLU A 352 -10.21 -18.96 -3.93
C GLU A 352 -9.31 -18.43 -2.80
N VAL A 353 -9.53 -17.18 -2.39
CA VAL A 353 -8.72 -16.49 -1.38
C VAL A 353 -9.08 -16.93 0.03
N ARG A 354 -10.37 -17.21 0.28
CA ARG A 354 -10.91 -17.66 1.56
C ARG A 354 -10.49 -16.75 2.73
N GLY A 355 -10.85 -15.47 2.59
CA GLY A 355 -10.83 -14.48 3.66
C GLY A 355 -9.67 -13.51 3.67
N TRP A 356 -9.76 -12.40 2.95
CA TRP A 356 -8.83 -11.26 3.06
C TRP A 356 -9.11 -10.41 4.30
N PHE A 357 -8.07 -9.84 4.92
CA PHE A 357 -8.18 -9.16 6.22
C PHE A 357 -7.39 -7.86 6.38
N GLY A 358 -6.98 -7.23 5.28
CA GLY A 358 -6.26 -5.95 5.33
C GLY A 358 -4.78 -6.09 5.62
N ASN A 359 -4.28 -5.21 6.48
CA ASN A 359 -2.87 -5.13 6.84
C ASN A 359 -2.48 -6.26 7.81
N SER A 360 -1.17 -6.44 8.01
CA SER A 360 -0.68 -7.17 9.17
C SER A 360 -1.10 -6.47 10.47
N SER A 361 -1.09 -7.20 11.58
CA SER A 361 -1.56 -6.75 12.91
C SER A 361 -0.63 -5.76 13.60
N THR A 362 -0.07 -4.81 12.85
CA THR A 362 0.94 -3.86 13.34
C THR A 362 0.40 -2.96 14.45
N ARG A 363 -0.88 -2.60 14.40
CA ARG A 363 -1.53 -1.81 15.47
C ARG A 363 -1.71 -2.62 16.75
N LEU A 364 -2.11 -3.89 16.64
CA LEU A 364 -2.25 -4.80 17.78
C LEU A 364 -0.87 -5.08 18.41
N TYR A 365 0.13 -5.37 17.59
CA TYR A 365 1.54 -5.48 17.98
C TYR A 365 2.02 -4.24 18.75
N SER A 366 1.87 -3.05 18.15
CA SER A 366 2.36 -1.80 18.74
C SER A 366 1.73 -1.47 20.10
N ARG A 367 0.56 -2.03 20.40
CA ARG A 367 -0.19 -1.83 21.65
C ARG A 367 0.04 -2.94 22.68
N GLY A 368 0.91 -3.90 22.38
CA GLY A 368 1.21 -5.03 23.25
C GLY A 368 0.20 -6.19 23.17
N GLY A 369 -0.75 -6.14 22.24
CA GLY A 369 -1.77 -7.19 22.09
C GLY A 369 -1.22 -8.52 21.58
N LEU A 370 -0.01 -8.54 21.04
CA LEU A 370 0.71 -9.77 20.69
C LEU A 370 1.77 -10.15 21.74
N GLY A 371 1.79 -9.48 22.90
CA GLY A 371 2.85 -9.57 23.90
C GLY A 371 3.65 -8.27 24.00
N THR A 372 4.58 -8.20 24.94
CA THR A 372 5.42 -7.01 25.15
C THR A 372 6.31 -6.74 23.94
N PRO A 373 6.22 -5.58 23.27
CA PRO A 373 7.01 -5.28 22.08
C PRO A 373 8.47 -4.90 22.42
N LEU A 374 9.35 -4.95 21.43
CA LEU A 374 10.79 -4.68 21.59
C LEU A 374 11.11 -3.33 22.24
N PHE A 375 10.31 -2.29 21.94
CA PHE A 375 10.52 -0.94 22.46
C PHE A 375 9.97 -0.75 23.88
N GLN A 376 9.37 -1.81 24.45
CA GLN A 376 9.03 -1.93 25.86
C GLN A 376 9.88 -3.01 26.56
N ASN A 377 11.03 -3.37 25.98
CA ASN A 377 11.93 -4.43 26.46
C ASN A 377 11.31 -5.84 26.47
N GLY A 378 10.42 -6.14 25.52
CA GLY A 378 9.94 -7.51 25.30
C GLY A 378 11.07 -8.48 24.91
N ASP A 379 10.80 -9.78 24.86
CA ASP A 379 11.82 -10.82 24.62
C ASP A 379 11.96 -11.26 23.16
N GLY A 380 11.13 -10.75 22.24
CA GLY A 380 11.05 -11.22 20.85
C GLY A 380 9.72 -11.89 20.50
N THR A 381 8.95 -12.31 21.50
CA THR A 381 7.71 -13.07 21.28
C THR A 381 6.65 -12.27 20.51
N ALA A 382 6.48 -10.99 20.85
CA ALA A 382 5.53 -10.10 20.16
C ALA A 382 5.89 -9.91 18.68
N GLU A 383 7.19 -9.78 18.38
CA GLU A 383 7.72 -9.64 17.03
C GLU A 383 7.52 -10.92 16.19
N ALA A 384 7.78 -12.09 16.79
CA ALA A 384 7.57 -13.38 16.12
C ALA A 384 6.08 -13.62 15.80
N ARG A 385 5.19 -13.33 16.77
CA ARG A 385 3.73 -13.39 16.57
C ARG A 385 3.26 -12.42 15.48
N TYR A 386 3.80 -11.20 15.47
CA TYR A 386 3.51 -10.22 14.42
C TYR A 386 3.88 -10.75 13.03
N LEU A 387 5.07 -11.34 12.87
CA LEU A 387 5.55 -11.86 11.59
C LEU A 387 4.64 -12.96 11.03
N GLU A 388 4.04 -13.81 11.87
CA GLU A 388 3.04 -14.78 11.41
C GLU A 388 1.79 -14.09 10.81
N THR A 389 1.38 -12.93 11.33
CA THR A 389 0.29 -12.14 10.74
C THR A 389 0.68 -11.54 9.39
N ALA A 390 1.93 -11.09 9.25
CA ALA A 390 2.48 -10.57 8.00
C ALA A 390 2.63 -11.66 6.92
N GLU A 391 2.99 -12.88 7.32
CA GLU A 391 3.02 -14.05 6.44
C GLU A 391 1.63 -14.38 5.89
N LEU A 392 0.62 -14.37 6.76
CA LEU A 392 -0.74 -14.65 6.34
C LEU A 392 -1.21 -13.57 5.35
N ALA A 393 -0.91 -12.29 5.61
CA ALA A 393 -1.26 -11.21 4.69
C ALA A 393 -0.61 -11.45 3.32
N THR A 394 0.70 -11.67 3.29
CA THR A 394 1.47 -11.95 2.06
C THR A 394 0.90 -13.12 1.28
N LYS A 395 0.57 -14.22 1.96
CA LYS A 395 -0.05 -15.41 1.35
C LYS A 395 -1.36 -15.09 0.65
N LEU A 396 -2.23 -14.30 1.28
CA LEU A 396 -3.54 -13.99 0.71
C LEU A 396 -3.48 -12.95 -0.40
N PHE A 397 -2.57 -11.97 -0.31
CA PHE A 397 -2.31 -11.07 -1.43
C PHE A 397 -1.81 -11.84 -2.66
N ASN A 398 -0.90 -12.81 -2.48
CA ASN A 398 -0.44 -13.68 -3.57
C ASN A 398 -1.58 -14.50 -4.19
N LYS A 399 -2.48 -15.07 -3.36
CA LYS A 399 -3.66 -15.75 -3.88
C LYS A 399 -4.56 -14.82 -4.71
N GLY A 400 -4.80 -13.59 -4.22
CA GLY A 400 -5.63 -12.61 -4.91
C GLY A 400 -5.08 -12.23 -6.28
N SER A 401 -3.79 -11.90 -6.39
CA SER A 401 -3.18 -11.60 -7.69
C SER A 401 -3.17 -12.79 -8.63
N ALA A 402 -2.91 -14.00 -8.11
CA ALA A 402 -2.96 -15.22 -8.91
C ALA A 402 -4.38 -15.50 -9.45
N PHE A 403 -5.43 -15.24 -8.66
CA PHE A 403 -6.82 -15.33 -9.11
C PHE A 403 -7.08 -14.39 -10.30
N PHE A 404 -6.74 -13.10 -10.18
CA PHE A 404 -6.91 -12.15 -11.28
C PHE A 404 -6.06 -12.51 -12.51
N TRP A 405 -4.79 -12.84 -12.30
CA TRP A 405 -3.85 -13.00 -13.39
C TRP A 405 -3.99 -14.33 -14.13
N ASN A 406 -4.16 -15.44 -13.40
CA ASN A 406 -4.18 -16.79 -13.98
C ASN A 406 -5.60 -17.29 -14.25
N GLU A 407 -6.54 -17.06 -13.33
CA GLU A 407 -7.91 -17.58 -13.47
C GLU A 407 -8.79 -16.66 -14.31
N LEU A 408 -8.75 -15.34 -14.07
CA LEU A 408 -9.50 -14.37 -14.87
C LEU A 408 -8.77 -13.99 -16.17
N GLY A 409 -7.43 -14.14 -16.22
CA GLY A 409 -6.66 -13.87 -17.43
C GLY A 409 -6.66 -12.42 -17.87
N VAL A 410 -6.73 -11.47 -16.92
CA VAL A 410 -6.90 -10.03 -17.25
C VAL A 410 -5.70 -9.46 -18.02
N ASP A 411 -5.96 -8.48 -18.89
CA ASP A 411 -4.95 -7.73 -19.65
C ASP A 411 -4.27 -6.67 -18.79
N LEU A 412 -5.00 -6.04 -17.86
CA LEU A 412 -4.44 -5.12 -16.88
C LEU A 412 -4.82 -5.58 -15.48
N LEU A 413 -3.84 -5.82 -14.62
CA LEU A 413 -4.04 -5.97 -13.18
C LEU A 413 -3.41 -4.77 -12.47
N VAL A 414 -4.22 -4.00 -11.74
CA VAL A 414 -3.73 -2.96 -10.82
C VAL A 414 -3.83 -3.51 -9.39
N ASP A 415 -2.74 -3.41 -8.64
CA ASP A 415 -2.56 -4.12 -7.37
C ASP A 415 -1.90 -3.18 -6.33
N TYR A 416 -2.07 -3.50 -5.05
CA TYR A 416 -1.53 -2.74 -3.92
C TYR A 416 -1.00 -3.68 -2.83
N PHE A 417 0.09 -3.30 -2.16
CA PHE A 417 0.61 -4.05 -1.02
C PHE A 417 1.11 -3.15 0.14
N PRO A 418 0.52 -3.23 1.35
CA PRO A 418 0.71 -2.26 2.46
C PRO A 418 1.84 -2.59 3.45
N LEU A 419 2.48 -3.77 3.32
CA LEU A 419 3.19 -4.38 4.45
C LEU A 419 4.45 -3.60 4.88
N ALA A 420 5.20 -3.05 3.91
CA ALA A 420 6.41 -2.28 4.16
C ALA A 420 6.13 -1.01 4.99
N ASP A 421 5.18 -0.19 4.54
CA ASP A 421 4.72 1.00 5.25
C ASP A 421 4.26 0.70 6.68
N SER A 422 3.41 -0.32 6.82
CA SER A 422 2.79 -0.68 8.10
C SER A 422 3.84 -0.90 9.20
N ILE A 423 4.91 -1.64 8.90
CA ILE A 423 5.98 -1.90 9.87
C ILE A 423 6.91 -0.71 10.04
N ASP A 424 7.32 -0.05 8.95
CA ASP A 424 8.32 1.02 8.99
C ASP A 424 7.79 2.24 9.78
N HIS A 425 6.49 2.52 9.72
CA HIS A 425 5.83 3.47 10.64
C HIS A 425 6.13 3.21 12.11
N THR A 426 6.17 1.94 12.51
CA THR A 426 6.32 1.54 13.91
C THR A 426 7.79 1.56 14.34
N ILE A 427 8.70 1.14 13.46
CA ILE A 427 10.07 0.81 13.89
C ILE A 427 11.16 1.73 13.34
N SER A 428 10.93 2.45 12.25
CA SER A 428 12.00 3.24 11.61
C SER A 428 12.54 4.36 12.51
N GLY A 429 11.70 4.92 13.40
CA GLY A 429 12.14 5.85 14.44
C GLY A 429 13.20 5.29 15.40
N TYR A 430 13.17 3.99 15.67
CA TYR A 430 14.15 3.31 16.54
C TYR A 430 15.45 2.95 15.80
N LEU A 431 15.48 3.06 14.46
CA LEU A 431 16.68 2.88 13.65
C LEU A 431 17.51 4.17 13.51
N ALA A 432 16.90 5.32 13.84
CA ALA A 432 17.51 6.64 13.70
C ALA A 432 18.56 6.88 14.79
N SER A 433 19.85 6.80 14.43
CA SER A 433 20.97 7.04 15.36
C SER A 433 21.08 8.48 15.87
N ASP A 434 20.42 9.41 15.18
CA ASP A 434 20.28 10.82 15.51
C ASP A 434 19.11 11.10 16.48
N SER A 435 18.27 10.11 16.76
CA SER A 435 17.22 10.25 17.77
C SER A 435 17.82 10.34 19.18
N PRO A 436 17.38 11.28 20.03
CA PRO A 436 17.76 11.33 21.45
C PRO A 436 17.39 10.07 22.23
N ALA A 437 16.43 9.29 21.72
CA ALA A 437 16.00 8.03 22.31
C ALA A 437 16.68 6.80 21.68
N TYR A 438 17.72 6.99 20.86
CA TYR A 438 18.44 5.91 20.23
C TYR A 438 19.05 4.96 21.27
N ASN A 439 18.75 3.67 21.10
CA ASN A 439 19.35 2.59 21.87
C ASN A 439 19.86 1.54 20.88
N PRO A 440 21.16 1.18 20.89
CA PRO A 440 21.75 0.28 19.90
C PRO A 440 21.18 -1.14 19.95
N GLU A 441 20.76 -1.62 21.13
CA GLU A 441 20.16 -2.95 21.29
C GLU A 441 18.74 -2.98 20.70
N ILE A 442 17.92 -1.96 21.02
CA ILE A 442 16.59 -1.80 20.43
C ILE A 442 16.71 -1.62 18.90
N ALA A 443 17.67 -0.83 18.43
CA ALA A 443 17.91 -0.61 17.01
C ALA A 443 18.32 -1.90 16.27
N ALA A 444 19.13 -2.76 16.89
CA ALA A 444 19.50 -4.05 16.31
C ALA A 444 18.28 -4.98 16.16
N ARG A 445 17.41 -5.03 17.18
CA ARG A 445 16.17 -5.81 17.15
C ARG A 445 15.14 -5.26 16.17
N ALA A 446 15.00 -3.94 16.12
CA ALA A 446 14.17 -3.27 15.11
C ALA A 446 14.68 -3.57 13.70
N ARG A 447 16.00 -3.59 13.48
CA ARG A 447 16.60 -3.94 12.18
C ARG A 447 16.27 -5.38 11.78
N ASP A 448 16.37 -6.34 12.71
CA ASP A 448 16.00 -7.73 12.45
C ASP A 448 14.52 -7.86 12.06
N LEU A 449 13.62 -7.25 12.83
CA LEU A 449 12.19 -7.24 12.52
C LEU A 449 11.90 -6.60 11.16
N ARG A 450 12.58 -5.50 10.84
CA ARG A 450 12.47 -4.85 9.53
C ARG A 450 12.92 -5.79 8.42
N THR A 451 14.10 -6.40 8.56
CA THR A 451 14.65 -7.36 7.58
C THR A 451 13.68 -8.52 7.34
N ARG A 452 13.18 -9.17 8.39
CA ARG A 452 12.24 -10.30 8.28
C ARG A 452 10.90 -9.89 7.67
N THR A 453 10.45 -8.67 7.90
CA THR A 453 9.22 -8.15 7.28
C THR A 453 9.43 -7.83 5.80
N TRP A 454 10.51 -7.15 5.44
CA TRP A 454 10.85 -6.83 4.06
C TRP A 454 11.18 -8.06 3.21
N GLN A 455 11.64 -9.14 3.83
CA GLN A 455 11.74 -10.46 3.20
C GLN A 455 10.37 -10.98 2.72
N LEU A 456 9.28 -10.69 3.42
CA LEU A 456 7.93 -11.04 2.99
C LEU A 456 7.46 -10.14 1.83
N VAL A 457 7.83 -8.86 1.86
CA VAL A 457 7.60 -7.92 0.74
C VAL A 457 8.38 -8.36 -0.52
N ASP A 458 9.60 -8.85 -0.34
CA ASP A 458 10.40 -9.41 -1.43
C ASP A 458 9.80 -10.70 -2.01
N ILE A 459 9.29 -11.60 -1.15
CA ILE A 459 8.54 -12.79 -1.59
C ILE A 459 7.30 -12.39 -2.40
N ARG A 460 6.61 -11.33 -1.98
CA ARG A 460 5.49 -10.75 -2.74
C ARG A 460 5.93 -10.27 -4.11
N LEU A 461 7.01 -9.48 -4.20
CA LEU A 461 7.55 -9.02 -5.49
C LEU A 461 7.96 -10.19 -6.39
N GLY A 462 8.68 -11.19 -5.86
CA GLY A 462 9.08 -12.37 -6.61
C GLY A 462 7.90 -13.20 -7.12
N HIS A 463 6.80 -13.25 -6.36
CA HIS A 463 5.56 -13.86 -6.84
C HIS A 463 4.99 -13.11 -8.05
N LEU A 464 4.92 -11.78 -8.00
CA LEU A 464 4.42 -10.96 -9.12
C LEU A 464 5.32 -11.08 -10.36
N MET A 465 6.66 -11.04 -10.18
CA MET A 465 7.61 -11.28 -11.27
C MET A 465 7.42 -12.65 -11.94
N THR A 466 7.04 -13.66 -11.15
CA THR A 466 6.73 -15.00 -11.66
C THR A 466 5.45 -15.03 -12.49
N LEU A 467 4.41 -14.29 -12.07
CA LEU A 467 3.16 -14.16 -12.82
C LEU A 467 3.40 -13.51 -14.20
N THR A 468 4.26 -12.49 -14.26
CA THR A 468 4.53 -11.68 -15.46
C THR A 468 5.76 -12.12 -16.25
N ARG A 469 6.16 -13.40 -16.18
CA ARG A 469 7.36 -13.90 -16.88
C ARG A 469 7.15 -14.13 -18.40
N GLY A 470 5.90 -14.09 -18.86
CA GLY A 470 5.51 -14.35 -20.25
C GLY A 470 6.05 -13.29 -21.20
N GLU A 471 6.27 -13.67 -22.46
CA GLU A 471 6.76 -12.78 -23.53
C GLU A 471 5.76 -11.66 -23.86
N ASP A 472 4.50 -11.83 -23.50
CA ASP A 472 3.38 -10.91 -23.71
C ASP A 472 3.13 -9.98 -22.50
N SER A 473 3.90 -10.12 -21.43
CA SER A 473 3.59 -9.47 -20.14
C SER A 473 4.72 -8.61 -19.59
N ALA A 474 4.34 -7.61 -18.80
CA ALA A 474 5.27 -6.79 -18.04
C ALA A 474 4.74 -6.46 -16.63
N LEU A 475 5.66 -6.37 -15.68
CA LEU A 475 5.44 -5.87 -14.34
C LEU A 475 5.89 -4.41 -14.24
N PHE A 476 4.99 -3.54 -13.83
CA PHE A 476 5.26 -2.15 -13.49
C PHE A 476 5.21 -1.99 -11.98
N VAL A 477 6.31 -1.53 -11.39
CA VAL A 477 6.45 -1.37 -9.93
C VAL A 477 6.63 0.11 -9.61
N GLY A 478 5.80 0.61 -8.70
CA GLY A 478 5.98 1.87 -8.02
C GLY A 478 5.66 1.76 -6.54
N GLY A 479 5.87 2.86 -5.82
CA GLY A 479 5.26 3.11 -4.52
C GLY A 479 4.51 4.43 -4.57
N ASP A 480 3.82 4.76 -3.48
CA ASP A 480 3.07 5.99 -3.29
C ASP A 480 3.90 7.11 -2.66
N HIS A 481 4.79 6.76 -1.73
CA HIS A 481 5.76 7.64 -1.05
C HIS A 481 6.94 6.85 -0.46
N GLY A 482 7.83 7.56 0.25
CA GLY A 482 8.86 6.97 1.13
C GLY A 482 8.50 7.10 2.62
N MET A 483 9.49 7.26 3.49
CA MET A 483 9.31 7.28 4.95
C MET A 483 10.43 8.05 5.67
N ARG A 484 10.08 8.81 6.71
CA ARG A 484 11.03 9.54 7.55
C ARG A 484 10.82 9.24 9.04
N PRO A 485 11.89 8.95 9.81
CA PRO A 485 11.79 8.79 11.26
C PRO A 485 11.46 10.10 11.97
N SER A 486 10.66 10.01 13.03
CA SER A 486 10.29 11.12 13.91
C SER A 486 10.34 10.74 15.39
N TRP A 487 10.61 11.72 16.24
CA TRP A 487 10.64 11.62 17.71
C TRP A 487 10.19 12.92 18.41
N ARG A 488 9.84 13.95 17.63
CA ARG A 488 9.25 15.22 18.07
C ARG A 488 7.95 15.46 17.29
N GLU A 489 7.06 16.28 17.84
CA GLU A 489 5.83 16.67 17.16
C GLU A 489 5.77 18.18 16.90
N PHE A 490 5.33 18.55 15.69
CA PHE A 490 4.96 19.92 15.31
C PHE A 490 3.43 20.05 15.31
N LEU A 491 2.89 21.03 16.03
CA LEU A 491 1.46 21.28 16.18
C LEU A 491 1.05 22.58 15.45
N PRO A 492 0.76 22.53 14.13
CA PRO A 492 0.42 23.72 13.34
C PRO A 492 -0.77 24.52 13.87
N ASN A 493 -1.78 23.86 14.45
CA ASN A 493 -2.93 24.58 15.03
C ASN A 493 -2.53 25.39 16.28
N VAL A 494 -1.66 24.86 17.13
CA VAL A 494 -1.14 25.60 18.30
C VAL A 494 -0.28 26.77 17.83
N LEU A 495 0.53 26.60 16.79
CA LEU A 495 1.29 27.70 16.17
C LEU A 495 0.36 28.81 15.66
N MET A 496 -0.75 28.46 15.01
CA MET A 496 -1.73 29.47 14.54
C MET A 496 -2.40 30.21 15.71
N GLN A 497 -2.57 29.56 16.87
CA GLN A 497 -3.08 30.21 18.08
C GLN A 497 -2.05 31.17 18.67
N GLU A 498 -0.78 30.76 18.76
CA GLU A 498 0.34 31.60 19.20
C GLU A 498 0.52 32.85 18.31
N ALA A 499 0.30 32.71 17.01
CA ALA A 499 0.32 33.80 16.04
C ALA A 499 -0.95 34.69 16.04
N GLY A 500 -1.96 34.36 16.85
CA GLY A 500 -3.24 35.10 16.92
C GLY A 500 -4.13 34.93 15.68
N LEU A 501 -3.93 33.87 14.89
CA LEU A 501 -4.68 33.56 13.67
C LEU A 501 -5.80 32.54 13.89
N GLN A 502 -5.71 31.75 14.96
CA GLN A 502 -6.69 30.74 15.35
C GLN A 502 -7.13 30.95 16.81
N PHE A 503 -8.41 30.71 17.08
CA PHE A 503 -9.00 30.81 18.41
C PHE A 503 -9.83 29.56 18.71
N LEU A 504 -9.91 29.19 19.98
CA LEU A 504 -10.78 28.14 20.47
C LEU A 504 -12.03 28.72 21.14
N ASP A 505 -13.14 27.99 21.06
CA ASP A 505 -14.37 28.27 21.79
C ASP A 505 -14.30 27.77 23.24
N GLU A 506 -15.38 27.96 24.00
CA GLU A 506 -15.50 27.51 25.40
C GLU A 506 -15.40 25.98 25.59
N ASN A 507 -15.66 25.20 24.52
CA ASN A 507 -15.52 23.75 24.51
C ASN A 507 -14.11 23.29 24.11
N GLY A 508 -13.23 24.25 23.77
CA GLY A 508 -11.88 24.00 23.28
C GLY A 508 -11.86 23.39 21.88
N MET A 509 -12.84 23.73 21.03
CA MET A 509 -12.90 23.46 19.59
C MET A 509 -12.53 24.73 18.82
N VAL A 510 -12.11 24.62 17.56
CA VAL A 510 -11.75 25.80 16.75
C VAL A 510 -12.98 26.68 16.50
N ASP A 511 -12.90 27.95 16.92
CA ASP A 511 -13.93 28.97 16.70
C ASP A 511 -13.74 29.61 15.32
N LEU A 512 -14.49 29.14 14.33
CA LEU A 512 -14.43 29.62 12.95
C LEU A 512 -14.99 31.03 12.75
N SER A 513 -15.73 31.58 13.72
CA SER A 513 -16.21 32.98 13.62
C SER A 513 -15.12 34.01 13.89
N ARG A 514 -14.00 33.57 14.46
CA ARG A 514 -12.85 34.40 14.84
C ARG A 514 -11.53 33.96 14.21
N SER A 515 -11.41 32.67 13.90
CA SER A 515 -10.19 32.11 13.31
C SER A 515 -10.11 32.42 11.82
N VAL A 516 -8.99 33.01 11.40
CA VAL A 516 -8.71 33.34 9.99
C VAL A 516 -7.89 32.25 9.29
N ALA A 517 -7.22 31.37 10.04
CA ALA A 517 -6.42 30.26 9.51
C ALA A 517 -6.55 28.99 10.36
N VAL A 518 -6.57 27.81 9.71
CA VAL A 518 -6.67 26.51 10.37
C VAL A 518 -5.85 25.42 9.69
N SER A 519 -5.35 24.44 10.43
CA SER A 519 -4.79 23.20 9.87
C SER A 519 -5.74 22.02 10.16
N PRO A 520 -6.61 21.64 9.21
CA PRO A 520 -7.65 20.66 9.50
C PRO A 520 -7.11 19.21 9.63
N ASN A 521 -5.98 18.91 9.00
CA ASN A 521 -5.42 17.55 8.90
C ASN A 521 -3.90 17.46 9.10
N ALA A 522 -3.23 18.56 9.45
CA ALA A 522 -1.78 18.65 9.64
C ALA A 522 -0.92 18.37 8.40
N TYR A 523 -1.50 18.50 7.19
CA TYR A 523 -0.72 18.51 5.93
C TYR A 523 -0.51 19.93 5.39
N TRP A 524 -1.45 20.83 5.69
CA TRP A 524 -1.44 22.22 5.24
C TRP A 524 -2.18 23.12 6.23
N ILE A 525 -2.06 24.42 6.03
CA ILE A 525 -2.89 25.46 6.63
C ILE A 525 -3.78 26.06 5.54
N SER A 526 -5.04 26.28 5.87
CA SER A 526 -6.04 26.91 5.02
C SER A 526 -6.55 28.20 5.62
N VAL A 527 -6.75 29.21 4.78
CA VAL A 527 -7.43 30.46 5.11
C VAL A 527 -8.93 30.19 5.19
N ASN A 528 -9.56 30.65 6.27
CA ASN A 528 -11.01 30.54 6.49
C ASN A 528 -11.77 31.58 5.65
N SER A 529 -11.68 31.42 4.33
CA SER A 529 -12.20 32.40 3.37
C SER A 529 -13.69 32.29 3.13
N THR A 530 -14.29 33.36 2.61
CA THR A 530 -15.74 33.44 2.31
C THR A 530 -16.22 32.47 1.22
N GLU A 531 -15.33 31.74 0.55
CA GLU A 531 -15.69 30.58 -0.28
C GLU A 531 -16.20 29.40 0.54
N TYR A 532 -15.71 29.24 1.78
CA TYR A 532 -16.19 28.23 2.71
C TYR A 532 -17.45 28.69 3.42
N ARG A 533 -18.34 27.75 3.74
CA ARG A 533 -19.55 28.03 4.52
C ARG A 533 -19.17 28.63 5.88
N GLY A 534 -19.49 29.91 6.07
CA GLY A 534 -19.24 30.65 7.30
C GLY A 534 -17.81 31.17 7.46
N GLY A 535 -17.01 31.18 6.39
CA GLY A 535 -15.70 31.82 6.41
C GLY A 535 -15.79 33.35 6.52
N ILE A 536 -14.74 33.96 7.02
CA ILE A 536 -14.70 35.37 7.44
C ILE A 536 -13.63 36.20 6.73
N VAL A 537 -12.74 35.56 5.98
CA VAL A 537 -11.65 36.23 5.24
C VAL A 537 -12.09 36.46 3.80
N GLU A 538 -12.21 37.72 3.40
CA GLU A 538 -12.51 38.05 2.00
C GLU A 538 -11.32 37.73 1.09
N ASP A 539 -11.58 37.50 -0.19
CA ASP A 539 -10.55 37.11 -1.16
C ASP A 539 -9.39 38.13 -1.23
N ALA A 540 -9.72 39.43 -1.12
CA ALA A 540 -8.74 40.52 -1.12
C ALA A 540 -7.78 40.52 0.09
N ASP A 541 -8.16 39.89 1.20
CA ASP A 541 -7.38 39.84 2.44
C ASP A 541 -6.60 38.52 2.60
N LYS A 542 -6.81 37.55 1.69
CA LYS A 542 -6.17 36.21 1.76
C LYS A 542 -4.65 36.31 1.79
N ASP A 543 -4.06 37.13 0.91
CA ASP A 543 -2.60 37.26 0.81
C ASP A 543 -1.98 37.82 2.10
N GLU A 544 -2.68 38.71 2.81
CA GLU A 544 -2.24 39.22 4.10
C GLU A 544 -2.25 38.11 5.18
N VAL A 545 -3.29 37.26 5.19
CA VAL A 545 -3.36 36.12 6.11
C VAL A 545 -2.27 35.09 5.79
N ILE A 546 -2.06 34.78 4.51
CA ILE A 546 -0.97 33.89 4.06
C ILE A 546 0.38 34.41 4.52
N ALA A 547 0.67 35.70 4.36
CA ALA A 547 1.92 36.30 4.82
C ALA A 547 2.14 36.11 6.33
N LYS A 548 1.09 36.23 7.15
CA LYS A 548 1.16 35.98 8.60
C LYS A 548 1.39 34.50 8.93
N ILE A 549 0.76 33.59 8.19
CA ILE A 549 0.99 32.14 8.33
C ILE A 549 2.46 31.80 8.03
N VAL A 550 2.98 32.31 6.91
CA VAL A 550 4.37 32.08 6.49
C VAL A 550 5.34 32.62 7.54
N ALA A 551 5.15 33.85 8.02
CA ALA A 551 6.00 34.42 9.06
C ALA A 551 6.01 33.58 10.35
N ALA A 552 4.86 33.03 10.76
CA ALA A 552 4.76 32.15 11.92
C ALA A 552 5.52 30.83 11.70
N LEU A 553 5.37 30.20 10.53
CA LEU A 553 6.07 28.97 10.19
C LEU A 553 7.60 29.18 10.11
N GLU A 554 8.04 30.24 9.44
CA GLU A 554 9.47 30.53 9.27
C GLU A 554 10.15 30.95 10.58
N GLY A 555 9.40 31.60 11.48
CA GLY A 555 9.87 32.01 12.80
C GLY A 555 9.83 30.90 13.86
N LEU A 556 9.28 29.72 13.54
CA LEU A 556 9.17 28.63 14.51
C LEU A 556 10.53 28.04 14.86
N THR A 557 10.85 28.08 16.15
CA THR A 557 12.03 27.43 16.74
C THR A 557 11.64 26.49 17.87
N ASP A 558 12.47 25.50 18.11
CA ASP A 558 12.32 24.57 19.24
C ASP A 558 12.92 25.14 20.54
N GLU A 559 12.91 24.34 21.61
CA GLU A 559 13.41 24.75 22.92
C GLU A 559 14.91 25.11 22.95
N ASN A 560 15.68 24.69 21.93
CA ASN A 560 17.11 24.99 21.78
C ASN A 560 17.35 26.20 20.85
N GLY A 561 16.29 26.80 20.31
CA GLY A 561 16.38 27.87 19.31
C GLY A 561 16.69 27.35 17.91
N GLU A 562 16.58 26.04 17.65
CA GLU A 562 16.78 25.46 16.33
C GLU A 562 15.50 25.55 15.50
N ARG A 563 15.65 25.68 14.18
CA ARG A 563 14.51 25.83 13.27
C ARG A 563 13.74 24.53 13.13
N VAL A 564 12.41 24.59 13.18
CA VAL A 564 11.53 23.41 13.03
C VAL A 564 11.07 23.22 11.58
N VAL A 565 10.73 24.31 10.90
CA VAL A 565 10.26 24.31 9.51
C VAL A 565 11.43 24.60 8.58
N GLU A 566 11.82 23.65 7.75
CA GLU A 566 12.91 23.81 6.79
C GLU A 566 12.48 24.68 5.61
N ARG A 567 11.26 24.47 5.11
CA ARG A 567 10.72 25.21 3.97
C ARG A 567 9.21 25.40 4.08
N VAL A 568 8.71 26.50 3.53
CA VAL A 568 7.29 26.82 3.39
C VAL A 568 6.96 26.90 1.91
N TYR A 569 5.77 26.45 1.52
CA TYR A 569 5.27 26.48 0.15
C TYR A 569 3.90 27.13 0.13
N ILE A 570 3.75 28.23 -0.60
CA ILE A 570 2.45 28.84 -0.90
C ILE A 570 1.90 28.15 -2.15
N ALA A 571 0.70 27.58 -2.07
CA ALA A 571 0.17 26.71 -3.12
C ALA A 571 0.07 27.41 -4.48
N SER A 572 -0.33 28.69 -4.51
CA SER A 572 -0.43 29.49 -5.74
C SER A 572 0.91 29.80 -6.40
N GLU A 573 2.01 29.69 -5.66
CA GLU A 573 3.37 29.93 -6.16
C GLU A 573 4.06 28.65 -6.65
N HIS A 574 3.48 27.49 -6.34
CA HIS A 574 4.05 26.16 -6.61
C HIS A 574 3.08 25.22 -7.36
N PRO A 575 2.50 25.62 -8.50
CA PRO A 575 1.59 24.77 -9.26
C PRO A 575 2.27 23.48 -9.77
N GLU A 576 3.59 23.46 -9.95
CA GLU A 576 4.35 22.29 -10.36
C GLU A 576 4.30 21.13 -9.36
N LEU A 577 3.96 21.40 -8.10
CA LEU A 577 3.80 20.39 -7.06
C LEU A 577 2.38 19.79 -7.01
N GLY A 578 1.44 20.34 -7.78
CA GLY A 578 0.04 19.88 -7.78
C GLY A 578 -0.66 20.02 -6.43
N ILE A 579 -0.23 20.98 -5.61
CA ILE A 579 -0.80 21.30 -4.29
C ILE A 579 -1.90 22.35 -4.38
N GLY A 580 -2.71 22.46 -3.33
CA GLY A 580 -3.86 23.35 -3.30
C GLY A 580 -5.03 22.82 -4.12
N GLY A 581 -5.51 23.60 -5.09
CA GLY A 581 -6.74 23.29 -5.83
C GLY A 581 -8.00 23.37 -4.96
N ALA A 582 -9.10 22.78 -5.42
CA ALA A 582 -10.39 22.89 -4.74
C ALA A 582 -10.40 22.20 -3.36
N ALA A 583 -9.75 21.05 -3.23
CA ALA A 583 -9.78 20.22 -2.03
C ALA A 583 -8.53 20.34 -1.14
N GLY A 584 -7.52 21.12 -1.54
CA GLY A 584 -6.27 21.32 -0.79
C GLY A 584 -6.21 22.63 -0.03
N GLY A 585 -5.06 22.88 0.62
CA GLY A 585 -4.80 24.06 1.43
C GLY A 585 -4.13 25.20 0.69
N ASP A 586 -3.76 26.23 1.46
CA ASP A 586 -3.13 27.45 0.93
C ASP A 586 -1.62 27.46 1.22
N VAL A 587 -1.20 26.99 2.39
CA VAL A 587 0.21 26.96 2.82
C VAL A 587 0.60 25.55 3.29
N TYR A 588 1.68 25.03 2.71
CA TYR A 588 2.28 23.74 3.03
C TYR A 588 3.68 23.95 3.58
N TRP A 589 4.28 22.93 4.18
CA TRP A 589 5.61 23.04 4.78
C TRP A 589 6.40 21.75 4.65
N GLU A 590 7.69 21.87 4.89
CA GLU A 590 8.60 20.79 5.20
C GLU A 590 9.20 21.03 6.58
N THR A 591 9.13 20.05 7.47
CA THR A 591 9.84 20.10 8.75
C THR A 591 11.25 19.56 8.60
N VAL A 592 12.16 20.05 9.44
CA VAL A 592 13.45 19.36 9.63
C VAL A 592 13.22 17.92 10.11
N ARG A 593 14.21 17.06 9.86
CA ARG A 593 14.15 15.65 10.27
C ARG A 593 13.90 15.50 11.78
N GLY A 594 13.13 14.48 12.15
CA GLY A 594 12.78 14.19 13.54
C GLY A 594 11.41 14.72 13.98
N TYR A 595 10.77 15.59 13.19
CA TYR A 595 9.44 16.12 13.49
C TYR A 595 8.35 15.44 12.67
N SER A 596 7.25 15.04 13.33
CA SER A 596 6.00 14.66 12.68
C SER A 596 4.91 15.71 12.94
N PRO A 597 4.12 16.09 11.93
CA PRO A 597 3.03 17.04 12.14
C PRO A 597 1.82 16.38 12.83
N SER A 598 1.09 17.16 13.63
CA SER A 598 -0.06 16.71 14.40
C SER A 598 -1.22 17.69 14.31
N ARG A 599 -2.43 17.20 14.03
CA ARG A 599 -3.63 18.04 13.89
C ARG A 599 -4.18 18.55 15.22
N ASN A 600 -3.56 18.17 16.34
CA ASN A 600 -4.00 18.54 17.67
C ASN A 600 -4.10 20.06 17.82
N VAL A 601 -5.22 20.51 18.39
CA VAL A 601 -5.49 21.93 18.67
C VAL A 601 -5.11 22.31 20.10
N ARG A 602 -4.58 21.37 20.88
CA ARG A 602 -4.15 21.55 22.27
C ARG A 602 -2.72 21.06 22.43
N GLY A 603 -1.90 21.88 23.08
CA GLY A 603 -0.52 21.61 23.44
C GLY A 603 0.00 22.74 24.32
N GLU A 604 1.02 22.48 25.14
CA GLU A 604 1.67 23.52 25.94
C GLU A 604 2.46 24.51 25.07
N SER A 605 2.93 24.04 23.91
CA SER A 605 3.63 24.80 22.87
C SER A 605 3.36 24.20 21.49
N SER A 606 3.63 24.95 20.43
CA SER A 606 3.59 24.49 19.03
C SER A 606 4.60 23.38 18.68
N VAL A 607 5.58 23.13 19.56
CA VAL A 607 6.52 22.00 19.50
C VAL A 607 6.34 21.13 20.72
N ASN A 608 6.20 19.83 20.53
CA ASN A 608 6.31 18.83 21.59
C ASN A 608 7.61 18.05 21.43
N ALA A 609 8.57 18.31 22.33
CA ALA A 609 9.89 17.68 22.33
C ALA A 609 9.84 16.18 22.72
N ASN A 610 8.77 15.73 23.38
CA ASN A 610 8.57 14.34 23.79
C ASN A 610 7.51 13.67 22.90
N GLY A 611 7.66 13.83 21.58
CA GLY A 611 6.80 13.18 20.61
C GLY A 611 6.95 11.67 20.63
N ARG A 612 5.97 10.96 20.04
CA ARG A 612 6.09 9.51 19.87
C ARG A 612 7.25 9.18 18.92
N ILE A 613 8.12 8.26 19.33
CA ILE A 613 9.11 7.66 18.41
C ILE A 613 8.34 6.83 17.38
N SER A 614 8.46 7.22 16.12
CA SER A 614 7.70 6.66 15.01
C SER A 614 8.47 6.93 13.71
N ALA A 615 7.88 6.56 12.60
CA ALA A 615 8.14 7.22 11.34
C ALA A 615 6.84 7.67 10.69
N GLY A 616 6.94 8.64 9.80
CA GLY A 616 5.83 9.18 9.05
C GLY A 616 6.24 9.56 7.64
N HIS A 617 5.21 9.87 6.88
CA HIS A 617 5.25 10.45 5.56
C HIS A 617 4.36 11.71 5.61
N SER A 618 4.02 12.34 4.49
CA SER A 618 3.43 13.70 4.37
C SER A 618 4.42 14.85 4.25
N HIS A 619 5.72 14.56 4.27
CA HIS A 619 6.79 15.53 4.02
C HIS A 619 6.77 16.04 2.57
N ALA A 620 7.60 17.03 2.26
CA ALA A 620 7.71 17.56 0.91
C ALA A 620 8.00 16.43 -0.11
N SER A 621 7.27 16.42 -1.22
CA SER A 621 7.50 15.44 -2.29
C SER A 621 8.89 15.54 -2.91
N THR A 622 9.57 16.67 -2.72
CA THR A 622 10.94 16.94 -3.20
C THR A 622 12.03 16.41 -2.26
N SER A 623 11.66 15.86 -1.11
CA SER A 623 12.60 15.30 -0.14
C SER A 623 13.02 13.88 -0.56
N PRO A 624 14.33 13.55 -0.62
CA PRO A 624 14.79 12.25 -1.10
C PRO A 624 14.28 11.02 -0.34
N ASP A 625 13.97 11.18 0.94
CA ASP A 625 13.39 10.12 1.77
C ASP A 625 11.89 9.91 1.52
N MET A 626 11.24 10.81 0.78
CA MET A 626 9.86 10.66 0.28
C MET A 626 9.79 10.10 -1.14
N TYR A 627 10.91 10.08 -1.86
CA TYR A 627 10.94 9.52 -3.20
C TYR A 627 10.54 8.05 -3.23
N THR A 628 10.02 7.63 -4.38
CA THR A 628 9.74 6.25 -4.70
C THR A 628 10.41 5.87 -6.02
N VAL A 629 9.87 4.89 -6.75
CA VAL A 629 10.42 4.39 -8.02
C VAL A 629 9.35 4.31 -9.10
N THR A 630 9.78 4.38 -10.35
CA THR A 630 9.01 3.90 -11.51
C THR A 630 9.87 2.89 -12.24
N CYS A 631 9.51 1.61 -12.12
CA CYS A 631 10.23 0.51 -12.73
C CYS A 631 9.31 -0.32 -13.63
N ALA A 632 9.86 -0.85 -14.71
CA ALA A 632 9.26 -1.86 -15.57
C ALA A 632 10.19 -3.07 -15.68
N TYR A 633 9.63 -4.27 -15.57
CA TYR A 633 10.35 -5.54 -15.60
C TYR A 633 9.62 -6.56 -16.48
N GLY A 634 10.36 -7.26 -17.32
CA GLY A 634 9.81 -8.22 -18.29
C GLY A 634 10.68 -8.29 -19.54
N GLN A 635 10.41 -9.23 -20.45
CA GLN A 635 11.27 -9.46 -21.62
C GLN A 635 11.34 -8.28 -22.59
N HIS A 636 10.35 -7.37 -22.53
CA HIS A 636 10.32 -6.16 -23.35
C HIS A 636 11.15 -5.00 -22.80
N PHE A 637 11.64 -5.09 -21.56
CA PHE A 637 12.33 -4.00 -20.88
C PHE A 637 13.78 -4.41 -20.63
N PRO A 638 14.74 -3.83 -21.38
CA PRO A 638 16.15 -4.06 -21.08
C PRO A 638 16.53 -3.41 -19.74
N ALA A 639 17.55 -3.95 -19.08
CA ALA A 639 18.14 -3.31 -17.91
C ALA A 639 18.57 -1.87 -18.27
N ARG A 640 17.95 -0.89 -17.62
CA ARG A 640 18.14 0.52 -17.98
C ARG A 640 17.82 1.43 -16.79
N ARG A 641 18.61 2.49 -16.66
CA ARG A 641 18.32 3.59 -15.75
C ARG A 641 18.08 4.87 -16.55
N ILE A 642 16.95 5.52 -16.34
CA ILE A 642 16.61 6.82 -16.96
C ILE A 642 16.48 7.90 -15.86
N PRO A 643 16.50 9.20 -16.20
CA PRO A 643 16.36 10.27 -15.22
C PRO A 643 15.09 10.16 -14.35
N GLY A 644 15.09 10.87 -13.22
CA GLY A 644 13.95 10.91 -12.31
C GLY A 644 12.62 11.26 -12.99
N SER A 645 11.53 10.66 -12.50
CA SER A 645 10.16 10.84 -12.98
C SER A 645 9.24 11.43 -11.91
N ARG A 646 7.97 11.64 -12.27
CA ARG A 646 6.89 11.95 -11.34
C ARG A 646 5.96 10.75 -11.21
N LEU A 647 5.32 10.61 -10.06
CA LEU A 647 4.38 9.52 -9.82
C LEU A 647 3.20 9.50 -10.81
N ILE A 648 2.79 10.68 -11.28
CA ILE A 648 1.74 10.85 -12.29
C ILE A 648 2.12 10.32 -13.69
N ASP A 649 3.39 10.00 -13.94
CA ASP A 649 3.86 9.49 -15.22
C ASP A 649 3.58 7.98 -15.38
N MET A 650 3.25 7.25 -14.30
CA MET A 650 3.02 5.81 -14.35
C MET A 650 1.79 5.40 -15.17
N ALA A 651 0.61 5.97 -14.89
CA ALA A 651 -0.61 5.57 -15.61
C ALA A 651 -0.51 5.81 -17.14
N PRO A 652 0.01 6.97 -17.61
CA PRO A 652 0.32 7.15 -19.03
C PRO A 652 1.30 6.12 -19.59
N THR A 653 2.34 5.76 -18.83
CA THR A 653 3.35 4.76 -19.23
C THR A 653 2.74 3.38 -19.43
N VAL A 654 1.88 2.93 -18.50
CA VAL A 654 1.19 1.64 -18.60
C VAL A 654 0.16 1.64 -19.73
N ALA A 655 -0.56 2.75 -19.93
CA ALA A 655 -1.51 2.91 -21.02
C ALA A 655 -0.83 2.80 -22.40
N ASP A 656 0.32 3.46 -22.57
CA ASP A 656 1.13 3.42 -23.79
C ASP A 656 1.68 2.01 -24.08
N TYR A 657 2.19 1.31 -23.05
CA TYR A 657 2.59 -0.09 -23.18
C TYR A 657 1.45 -0.98 -23.68
N LEU A 658 0.24 -0.79 -23.14
CA LEU A 658 -0.99 -1.48 -23.55
C LEU A 658 -1.59 -0.93 -24.85
N GLY A 659 -1.04 0.12 -25.47
CA GLY A 659 -1.59 0.73 -26.69
C GLY A 659 -3.02 1.26 -26.53
N ILE A 660 -3.37 1.75 -25.33
CA ILE A 660 -4.63 2.45 -25.04
C ILE A 660 -4.33 3.93 -24.77
N PRO A 661 -5.30 4.86 -24.90
CA PRO A 661 -5.08 6.24 -24.50
C PRO A 661 -4.76 6.34 -23.01
N ALA A 662 -3.99 7.37 -22.62
CA ALA A 662 -3.82 7.74 -21.21
C ALA A 662 -5.18 8.06 -20.57
N PRO A 663 -5.31 7.94 -19.23
CA PRO A 663 -6.56 8.29 -18.55
C PRO A 663 -7.01 9.70 -18.90
N LYS A 664 -8.33 9.89 -19.05
CA LYS A 664 -8.89 11.11 -19.67
C LYS A 664 -8.38 12.43 -19.07
N HIS A 665 -8.10 12.45 -17.77
CA HIS A 665 -7.69 13.64 -17.03
C HIS A 665 -6.17 13.73 -16.82
N ALA A 666 -5.41 12.72 -17.24
CA ALA A 666 -3.98 12.61 -16.98
C ALA A 666 -3.20 13.80 -17.55
N VAL A 667 -2.22 14.27 -16.78
CA VAL A 667 -1.25 15.31 -17.16
C VAL A 667 0.20 14.83 -17.06
N GLY A 668 0.40 13.61 -16.54
CA GLY A 668 1.69 12.91 -16.62
C GLY A 668 2.07 12.56 -18.06
N GLN A 669 3.34 12.22 -18.25
CA GLN A 669 3.90 11.87 -19.55
C GLN A 669 4.27 10.39 -19.58
N SER A 670 4.10 9.73 -20.72
CA SER A 670 4.54 8.34 -20.89
C SER A 670 6.06 8.27 -20.89
N LEU A 671 6.62 7.42 -20.03
CA LEU A 671 8.04 7.07 -19.99
C LEU A 671 8.35 5.82 -20.83
N TYR A 672 7.32 5.19 -21.42
CA TYR A 672 7.45 3.89 -22.08
C TYR A 672 8.55 3.87 -23.15
N PRO A 673 8.67 4.84 -24.08
CA PRO A 673 9.76 4.85 -25.07
C PRO A 673 11.15 4.85 -24.42
N ALA A 674 11.35 5.70 -23.41
CA ALA A 674 12.61 5.82 -22.70
C ALA A 674 12.97 4.54 -21.92
N LEU A 675 11.98 3.92 -21.25
CA LEU A 675 12.14 2.65 -20.54
C LEU A 675 12.44 1.48 -21.50
N ARG A 676 11.85 1.48 -22.71
CA ARG A 676 12.14 0.53 -23.80
C ARG A 676 13.53 0.72 -24.43
N GLY A 677 14.19 1.86 -24.18
CA GLY A 677 15.41 2.24 -24.88
C GLY A 677 15.20 2.65 -26.34
N GLN A 678 13.97 3.03 -26.70
CA GLN A 678 13.66 3.67 -27.97
C GLN A 678 13.91 5.17 -27.81
N SER A 679 14.91 5.71 -28.51
CA SER A 679 15.12 7.16 -28.60
C SER A 679 13.96 7.81 -29.37
N GLU A 680 13.50 8.97 -28.91
CA GLU A 680 12.50 9.82 -29.58
C GLU A 680 12.85 10.13 -31.05
#